data_AF-A0A940QJ56-F1
#
_entry.id   AF-A0A940QJ56-F1
#
_cell.length_a   1.000
_cell.length_b   1.000
_cell.length_c   1.000
_cell.angle_alpha   90.00
_cell.angle_beta   90.00
_cell.angle_gamma   90.00
#
_symmetry.space_group_name_H-M   'P 1'
#
loop_
_entity.id
_entity.type
_entity.pdbx_description
1 polymer ?
#
loop_
_entity_poly.entity_id
_entity_poly.type
_entity_poly.pdbx_seq_one_letter_code
_entity_poly.pdbx_strand_id
1 'polypeptide(L)'
;MQITDLSGQWEVFLDENKQDSLPEKYPDRISMPDSTSNAGLGKLNAETEYGCLTDLHKFEGFAWFRRTINITPEMAAQNLTLFLERTRKTRVYLDGKLIGDYCSLCTPHRYSLTGTAPGEHQLVVRVDNTDYPTGGGHLTSRDTQTNWNGIVGRLELQSYSARPEYIYAVPDPEKRSLHVRARIVGADCGSASLRVFDLTDDYGSANAEFSMDEPLECDIALSDNTPLWSDYDPAPLSLELTIGGERYTVTTGLRRLSGDGRTLLINGRQTFLRGKHDGLVFPQTGYMPTDVDSWLKFFGTLSEYGINHVRYHTCCPPDAAFEAADILGIFLQPELPFWGTVPDEFGVEHEFLREEGWRMLREFGHHPSFVMMSMGNELWGSKERLNELIAGYKAQFPDKLYAGGSNNFQFVPCVLEQEDFFSGVRLGKDRLIRGSYAMCDAPQGHIQTNYPNSIHNYDPLIDEAAALGGTQITDENGEIMIQYGTEMRKVKAESWDNISVHVPVISHEVGQYAIFPDFDEIAEYKGPVHHEAYAAYKKGLEEAGMLHRWRDFFHASGALAADCYRRDIETALRSSMMSGFQLLDIQDFPGQGVATVGILNANMRSKGLITPEEWRRFCAETVVLAELDGFVYSAADEIQCGLLISSTEPGFSAERILWELVVDGQAVDSGAAQIKERNGRIYRAESIAFTISCDRPVTAELHISVEGEAENSYKLYIYPDIDVKISETEIAYNEKRAAITHDIEQAKNGKALYVPLLDEQSLAGEYCTDFWCYGMFRSISESMGKPVPTGTLGLLINKKSELLRDFPCESHTTPQWYEIVKHSRCADLDGTDIEPEVWVIDNPERRKRLGLLYRRDGALCCTSRLWEIADRPEARWFALSLLEELCK
;
A
#
# COMPACT_ATOMS: atom_id res chain seq x y z
N MET A 1 26.15 -23.88 -19.80
CA MET A 1 24.86 -23.64 -20.46
C MET A 1 25.05 -22.70 -21.63
N GLN A 2 24.49 -23.05 -22.79
CA GLN A 2 24.34 -22.17 -23.94
C GLN A 2 22.89 -21.68 -24.01
N ILE A 3 22.71 -20.37 -24.14
CA ILE A 3 21.39 -19.73 -24.27
C ILE A 3 21.21 -19.27 -25.72
N THR A 4 20.05 -19.59 -26.30
CA THR A 4 19.60 -19.03 -27.58
C THR A 4 18.34 -18.21 -27.36
N ASP A 5 18.44 -16.90 -27.58
CA ASP A 5 17.32 -15.97 -27.46
C ASP A 5 16.28 -16.19 -28.59
N LEU A 6 15.02 -16.28 -28.20
CA LEU A 6 13.86 -16.40 -29.09
C LEU A 6 13.02 -15.12 -29.17
N SER A 7 13.51 -14.00 -28.65
CA SER A 7 12.91 -12.67 -28.80
C SER A 7 12.81 -12.23 -30.27
N GLY A 8 11.95 -11.25 -30.56
CA GLY A 8 11.71 -10.71 -31.89
C GLY A 8 10.35 -11.13 -32.46
N GLN A 9 10.25 -11.24 -33.78
CA GLN A 9 8.95 -11.40 -34.45
C GLN A 9 8.41 -12.84 -34.36
N TRP A 10 7.15 -12.96 -33.96
CA TRP A 10 6.36 -14.18 -33.92
C TRP A 10 5.07 -14.02 -34.73
N GLU A 11 4.59 -15.12 -35.31
CA GLU A 11 3.28 -15.17 -35.93
C GLU A 11 2.23 -15.48 -34.87
N VAL A 12 1.07 -14.80 -34.92
CA VAL A 12 0.04 -14.95 -33.88
C VAL A 12 -1.35 -15.20 -34.47
N PHE A 13 -2.13 -16.01 -33.78
CA PHE A 13 -3.56 -16.22 -34.00
C PHE A 13 -4.30 -16.15 -32.67
N LEU A 14 -5.30 -15.27 -32.61
CA LEU A 14 -6.18 -15.09 -31.46
C LEU A 14 -7.46 -15.89 -31.65
N ASP A 15 -7.73 -16.84 -30.75
CA ASP A 15 -8.86 -17.75 -30.81
C ASP A 15 -9.78 -17.61 -29.58
N GLU A 16 -10.81 -16.78 -29.73
CA GLU A 16 -11.87 -16.59 -28.73
C GLU A 16 -12.71 -17.88 -28.51
N ASN A 17 -12.75 -18.79 -29.49
CA ASN A 17 -13.55 -20.02 -29.39
C ASN A 17 -12.80 -21.16 -28.69
N LYS A 18 -11.53 -20.94 -28.32
CA LYS A 18 -10.71 -21.89 -27.57
C LYS A 18 -10.66 -23.29 -28.20
N GLN A 19 -10.44 -23.39 -29.50
CA GLN A 19 -10.32 -24.68 -30.18
C GLN A 19 -8.99 -25.34 -29.82
N ASP A 20 -9.00 -26.62 -29.42
CA ASP A 20 -7.78 -27.35 -29.04
C ASP A 20 -6.92 -27.81 -30.24
N SER A 21 -7.40 -27.64 -31.47
CA SER A 21 -6.66 -27.97 -32.69
C SER A 21 -5.67 -26.86 -33.08
N LEU A 22 -4.49 -27.25 -33.58
CA LEU A 22 -3.50 -26.30 -34.10
C LEU A 22 -4.10 -25.42 -35.21
N PRO A 23 -3.89 -24.08 -35.17
CA PRO A 23 -4.36 -23.19 -36.21
C PRO A 23 -3.69 -23.45 -37.57
N GLU A 24 -4.48 -23.39 -38.65
CA GLU A 24 -3.94 -23.45 -40.01
C GLU A 24 -3.27 -22.14 -40.45
N LYS A 25 -3.68 -21.01 -39.88
CA LYS A 25 -3.24 -19.67 -40.26
C LYS A 25 -2.94 -18.81 -39.04
N TYR A 26 -1.92 -17.96 -39.18
CA TYR A 26 -1.47 -16.98 -38.19
C TYR A 26 -1.50 -15.60 -38.87
N PRO A 27 -2.66 -14.93 -38.86
CA PRO A 27 -2.88 -13.72 -39.65
C PRO A 27 -2.04 -12.53 -39.20
N ASP A 28 -1.64 -12.50 -37.93
CA ASP A 28 -1.01 -11.34 -37.31
C ASP A 28 0.46 -11.61 -36.93
N ARG A 29 1.17 -10.55 -36.52
CA ARG A 29 2.55 -10.62 -36.04
C ARG A 29 2.68 -9.83 -34.75
N ILE A 30 3.57 -10.28 -33.86
CA ILE A 30 3.89 -9.62 -32.60
C ILE A 30 5.40 -9.65 -32.35
N SER A 31 5.96 -8.59 -31.77
CA SER A 31 7.33 -8.59 -31.30
C SER A 31 7.35 -9.07 -29.86
N MET A 32 7.90 -10.26 -29.60
CA MET A 32 8.00 -10.83 -28.26
C MET A 32 9.35 -10.49 -27.62
N PRO A 33 9.44 -10.37 -26.28
CA PRO A 33 8.35 -10.48 -25.32
C PRO A 33 7.37 -9.30 -25.34
N ASP A 34 6.08 -9.60 -25.26
CA ASP A 34 5.02 -8.61 -25.10
C ASP A 34 3.68 -9.29 -24.75
N SER A 35 2.65 -8.47 -24.49
CA SER A 35 1.25 -8.91 -24.40
C SER A 35 0.47 -8.56 -25.67
N THR A 36 -0.61 -9.30 -25.94
CA THR A 36 -1.49 -9.02 -27.07
C THR A 36 -2.08 -7.61 -27.00
N SER A 37 -2.51 -7.16 -25.82
CA SER A 37 -3.11 -5.83 -25.66
C SER A 37 -2.08 -4.71 -25.90
N ASN A 38 -0.89 -4.80 -25.31
CA ASN A 38 0.17 -3.79 -25.53
C ASN A 38 0.65 -3.74 -26.98
N ALA A 39 0.61 -4.87 -27.69
CA ALA A 39 0.88 -4.93 -29.13
C ALA A 39 -0.28 -4.42 -30.01
N GLY A 40 -1.40 -3.99 -29.42
CA GLY A 40 -2.59 -3.52 -30.14
C GLY A 40 -3.40 -4.64 -30.81
N LEU A 41 -3.24 -5.89 -30.36
CA LEU A 41 -3.94 -7.06 -30.88
C LEU A 41 -5.15 -7.41 -30.02
N GLY A 42 -6.29 -7.58 -30.67
CA GLY A 42 -7.59 -7.79 -30.01
C GLY A 42 -8.63 -6.80 -30.54
N LYS A 43 -9.87 -6.93 -30.07
CA LYS A 43 -10.92 -5.97 -30.42
C LYS A 43 -10.72 -4.69 -29.61
N LEU A 44 -10.94 -3.55 -30.27
CA LEU A 44 -10.96 -2.26 -29.58
C LEU A 44 -12.12 -2.25 -28.58
N ASN A 45 -11.80 -1.92 -27.32
CA ASN A 45 -12.76 -1.74 -26.25
C ASN A 45 -13.26 -0.29 -26.25
N ALA A 46 -14.57 -0.11 -26.20
CA ALA A 46 -15.22 1.21 -26.14
C ALA A 46 -15.92 1.46 -24.79
N GLU A 47 -15.80 0.52 -23.85
CA GLU A 47 -16.40 0.63 -22.53
C GLU A 47 -15.61 1.60 -21.64
N THR A 48 -16.30 2.19 -20.65
CA THR A 48 -15.67 2.97 -19.58
C THR A 48 -15.67 2.13 -18.32
N GLU A 49 -14.49 1.66 -17.92
CA GLU A 49 -14.33 0.92 -16.67
C GLU A 49 -14.13 1.91 -15.51
N TYR A 50 -14.99 1.81 -14.49
CA TYR A 50 -14.87 2.58 -13.23
C TYR A 50 -14.21 1.76 -12.12
N GLY A 51 -14.19 0.44 -12.26
CA GLY A 51 -13.58 -0.47 -11.29
C GLY A 51 -12.06 -0.65 -11.47
N CYS A 52 -11.54 -0.39 -12.66
CA CYS A 52 -10.13 -0.52 -13.01
C CYS A 52 -9.78 0.40 -14.20
N LEU A 53 -8.51 0.47 -14.58
CA LEU A 53 -8.12 1.13 -15.83
C LEU A 53 -8.70 0.38 -17.04
N THR A 54 -9.12 1.12 -18.06
CA THR A 54 -9.77 0.54 -19.24
C THR A 54 -8.72 -0.01 -20.21
N ASP A 55 -8.69 -1.33 -20.40
CA ASP A 55 -7.87 -2.00 -21.42
C ASP A 55 -8.43 -1.77 -22.83
N LEU A 56 -7.63 -1.17 -23.71
CA LEU A 56 -8.02 -0.80 -25.08
C LEU A 56 -8.18 -2.00 -26.01
N HIS A 57 -7.36 -3.03 -25.87
CA HIS A 57 -7.28 -4.16 -26.80
C HIS A 57 -7.53 -5.48 -26.07
N LYS A 58 -8.68 -5.57 -25.42
CA LYS A 58 -9.06 -6.70 -24.60
C LYS A 58 -9.14 -7.99 -25.42
N PHE A 59 -8.52 -9.05 -24.90
CA PHE A 59 -8.62 -10.41 -25.45
C PHE A 59 -8.63 -11.46 -24.33
N GLU A 60 -9.61 -12.36 -24.36
CA GLU A 60 -9.70 -13.52 -23.47
C GLU A 60 -9.90 -14.78 -24.34
N GLY A 61 -9.02 -15.77 -24.19
CA GLY A 61 -9.04 -16.99 -25.01
C GLY A 61 -7.65 -17.58 -25.25
N PHE A 62 -7.51 -18.34 -26.34
CA PHE A 62 -6.21 -18.90 -26.73
C PHE A 62 -5.46 -17.95 -27.67
N ALA A 63 -4.26 -17.52 -27.29
CA ALA A 63 -3.32 -16.90 -28.20
C ALA A 63 -2.28 -17.94 -28.63
N TRP A 64 -2.19 -18.19 -29.93
CA TRP A 64 -1.25 -19.14 -30.52
C TRP A 64 -0.08 -18.39 -31.15
N PHE A 65 1.13 -18.56 -30.61
CA PHE A 65 2.36 -17.96 -31.10
C PHE A 65 3.17 -19.01 -31.85
N ARG A 66 3.58 -18.71 -33.09
CA ARG A 66 4.39 -19.59 -33.94
C ARG A 66 5.69 -18.93 -34.37
N ARG A 67 6.78 -19.69 -34.31
CA ARG A 67 8.10 -19.30 -34.84
C ARG A 67 8.90 -20.51 -35.31
N THR A 68 9.71 -20.31 -36.35
CA THR A 68 10.73 -21.27 -36.74
C THR A 68 11.96 -21.10 -35.86
N ILE A 69 12.40 -22.18 -35.23
CA ILE A 69 13.64 -22.24 -34.45
C ILE A 69 14.63 -23.18 -35.15
N ASN A 70 15.93 -22.96 -34.94
CA ASN A 70 16.97 -23.84 -35.46
C ASN A 70 17.69 -24.54 -34.31
N ILE A 71 17.66 -25.87 -34.32
CA ILE A 71 18.38 -26.71 -33.37
C ILE A 71 19.71 -27.10 -34.02
N THR A 72 20.83 -26.67 -33.43
CA THR A 72 22.14 -27.05 -33.97
C THR A 72 22.52 -28.48 -33.58
N PRO A 73 23.46 -29.13 -34.29
CA PRO A 73 23.97 -30.45 -33.90
C PRO A 73 24.50 -30.51 -32.46
N GLU A 74 25.09 -29.42 -31.98
CA GLU A 74 25.60 -29.29 -30.62
C GLU A 74 24.45 -29.29 -29.59
N MET A 75 23.39 -28.52 -29.84
CA MET A 75 22.20 -28.48 -28.97
C MET A 75 21.50 -29.84 -28.91
N ALA A 76 21.36 -30.51 -30.06
CA ALA A 76 20.72 -31.83 -30.16
C ALA A 76 21.48 -32.93 -29.40
N ALA A 77 22.78 -32.74 -29.16
CA ALA A 77 23.62 -33.66 -28.41
C ALA A 77 23.57 -33.44 -26.88
N GLN A 78 22.84 -32.42 -26.41
CA GLN A 78 22.75 -32.03 -25.01
C GLN A 78 21.31 -32.11 -24.48
N ASN A 79 21.13 -31.84 -23.19
CA ASN A 79 19.80 -31.54 -22.67
C ASN A 79 19.36 -30.18 -23.23
N LEU A 80 18.08 -30.07 -23.56
CA LEU A 80 17.52 -28.88 -24.18
C LEU A 80 16.20 -28.52 -23.49
N THR A 81 16.06 -27.29 -23.02
CA THR A 81 14.84 -26.76 -22.41
C THR A 81 14.37 -25.51 -23.15
N LEU A 82 13.07 -25.42 -23.43
CA LEU A 82 12.40 -24.15 -23.71
C LEU A 82 12.03 -23.48 -22.39
N PHE A 83 12.53 -22.26 -22.19
CA PHE A 83 12.29 -21.44 -21.01
C PHE A 83 11.42 -20.23 -21.38
N LEU A 84 10.32 -20.04 -20.65
CA LEU A 84 9.42 -18.89 -20.78
C LEU A 84 9.31 -18.22 -19.41
N GLU A 85 9.85 -17.01 -19.26
CA GLU A 85 10.04 -16.37 -17.95
C GLU A 85 8.73 -16.05 -17.24
N ARG A 86 7.80 -15.39 -17.92
CA ARG A 86 6.52 -14.98 -17.32
C ARG A 86 5.39 -15.07 -18.33
N THR A 87 4.37 -15.85 -18.00
CA THR A 87 3.25 -16.13 -18.91
C THR A 87 2.02 -16.55 -18.11
N ARG A 88 0.91 -16.80 -18.80
CA ARG A 88 -0.26 -17.53 -18.28
C ARG A 88 -0.11 -19.01 -18.57
N LYS A 89 -1.21 -19.77 -18.54
CA LYS A 89 -1.21 -21.22 -18.82
C LYS A 89 -0.70 -21.48 -20.24
N THR A 90 0.29 -22.35 -20.41
CA THR A 90 0.86 -22.65 -21.74
C THR A 90 0.68 -24.09 -22.16
N ARG A 91 0.56 -24.29 -23.48
CA ARG A 91 0.71 -25.58 -24.15
C ARG A 91 1.70 -25.44 -25.30
N VAL A 92 2.67 -26.34 -25.38
CA VAL A 92 3.76 -26.24 -26.36
C VAL A 92 3.72 -27.39 -27.35
N TYR A 93 3.95 -27.07 -28.63
CA TYR A 93 4.05 -28.02 -29.72
C TYR A 93 5.35 -27.79 -30.51
N LEU A 94 5.96 -28.88 -30.98
CA LEU A 94 7.11 -28.87 -31.86
C LEU A 94 6.80 -29.72 -33.08
N ASP A 95 6.90 -29.13 -34.28
CA ASP A 95 6.54 -29.76 -35.56
C ASP A 95 5.14 -30.41 -35.55
N GLY A 96 4.20 -29.74 -34.90
CA GLY A 96 2.82 -30.21 -34.75
C GLY A 96 2.60 -31.27 -33.67
N LYS A 97 3.66 -31.78 -33.03
CA LYS A 97 3.56 -32.73 -31.91
C LYS A 97 3.46 -31.99 -30.58
N LEU A 98 2.51 -32.39 -29.74
CA LEU A 98 2.39 -31.89 -28.37
C LEU A 98 3.61 -32.27 -27.53
N ILE A 99 4.23 -31.28 -26.90
CA ILE A 99 5.29 -31.44 -25.91
C ILE A 99 4.69 -31.52 -24.50
N GLY A 100 3.75 -30.63 -24.18
CA GLY A 100 3.00 -30.70 -22.92
C GLY A 100 2.28 -29.41 -22.55
N ASP A 101 1.70 -29.41 -21.35
CA ASP A 101 1.00 -28.31 -20.69
C ASP A 101 1.77 -27.86 -19.44
N TYR A 102 1.74 -26.57 -19.14
CA TYR A 102 2.33 -26.03 -17.91
C TYR A 102 1.48 -24.87 -17.40
N CYS A 103 1.28 -24.84 -16.08
CA CYS A 103 0.51 -23.81 -15.41
C CYS A 103 1.22 -23.40 -14.12
N SER A 104 1.85 -22.23 -14.15
CA SER A 104 2.27 -21.41 -13.01
C SER A 104 1.88 -19.97 -13.35
N LEU A 105 1.55 -19.18 -12.34
CA LEU A 105 1.24 -17.75 -12.46
C LEU A 105 2.40 -16.87 -11.97
N CYS A 106 3.25 -17.43 -11.12
CA CYS A 106 4.34 -16.74 -10.45
C CYS A 106 5.73 -17.08 -11.01
N THR A 107 5.92 -18.27 -11.58
CA THR A 107 7.27 -18.78 -11.92
C THR A 107 7.42 -19.15 -13.40
N PRO A 108 8.66 -19.25 -13.91
CA PRO A 108 8.90 -19.59 -15.31
C PRO A 108 8.40 -20.97 -15.73
N HIS A 109 7.93 -21.07 -16.97
CA HIS A 109 7.55 -22.35 -17.58
C HIS A 109 8.74 -22.99 -18.28
N ARG A 110 8.96 -24.28 -18.04
CA ARG A 110 10.10 -25.03 -18.57
C ARG A 110 9.64 -26.33 -19.23
N TYR A 111 9.98 -26.51 -20.51
CA TYR A 111 9.65 -27.70 -21.30
C TYR A 111 10.91 -28.38 -21.81
N SER A 112 11.05 -29.68 -21.55
CA SER A 112 12.14 -30.47 -22.13
C SER A 112 11.90 -30.69 -23.63
N LEU A 113 12.88 -30.29 -24.42
CA LEU A 113 13.00 -30.57 -25.85
C LEU A 113 14.18 -31.51 -26.15
N THR A 114 14.74 -32.14 -25.12
CA THR A 114 15.85 -33.09 -25.24
C THR A 114 15.52 -34.20 -26.23
N GLY A 115 16.46 -34.52 -27.11
CA GLY A 115 16.28 -35.52 -28.18
C GLY A 115 15.68 -34.99 -29.48
N THR A 116 15.44 -33.69 -29.58
CA THR A 116 15.07 -33.04 -30.85
C THR A 116 16.24 -33.14 -31.84
N ALA A 117 15.94 -33.49 -33.09
CA ALA A 117 16.95 -33.62 -34.14
C ALA A 117 17.56 -32.25 -34.51
N PRO A 118 18.77 -32.21 -35.10
CA PRO A 118 19.30 -30.97 -35.66
C PRO A 118 18.50 -30.52 -36.89
N GLY A 119 18.29 -29.21 -37.04
CA GLY A 119 17.62 -28.61 -38.19
C GLY A 119 16.64 -27.49 -37.83
N GLU A 120 15.82 -27.10 -38.80
CA GLU A 120 14.72 -26.15 -38.61
C GLU A 120 13.48 -26.87 -38.05
N HIS A 121 12.88 -26.29 -37.03
CA HIS A 121 11.68 -26.80 -36.37
C HIS A 121 10.65 -25.69 -36.22
N GLN A 122 9.37 -26.06 -36.31
CA GLN A 122 8.28 -25.16 -36.01
C GLN A 122 7.92 -25.28 -34.52
N LEU A 123 8.14 -24.22 -33.77
CA LEU A 123 7.69 -24.08 -32.39
C LEU A 123 6.35 -23.34 -32.35
N VAL A 124 5.36 -23.92 -31.68
CA VAL A 124 4.08 -23.27 -31.39
C VAL A 124 3.84 -23.26 -29.89
N VAL A 125 3.56 -22.09 -29.32
CA VAL A 125 3.18 -21.90 -27.93
C VAL A 125 1.77 -21.34 -27.88
N ARG A 126 0.85 -22.05 -27.24
CA ARG A 126 -0.50 -21.57 -26.95
C ARG A 126 -0.53 -21.02 -25.54
N VAL A 127 -0.96 -19.78 -25.35
CA VAL A 127 -1.18 -19.15 -24.04
C VAL A 127 -2.68 -18.98 -23.80
N ASP A 128 -3.16 -19.36 -22.62
CA ASP A 128 -4.56 -19.24 -22.18
C ASP A 128 -4.65 -18.38 -20.92
N ASN A 129 -5.40 -17.28 -21.01
CA ASN A 129 -5.67 -16.32 -19.93
C ASN A 129 -7.09 -16.43 -19.34
N THR A 130 -7.75 -17.58 -19.48
CA THR A 130 -9.04 -17.84 -18.83
C THR A 130 -8.96 -19.10 -17.96
N ASP A 131 -10.03 -19.47 -17.24
CA ASP A 131 -10.14 -20.73 -16.49
C ASP A 131 -8.91 -21.03 -15.63
N TYR A 132 -8.44 -20.04 -14.87
CA TYR A 132 -7.30 -20.21 -13.98
C TYR A 132 -7.63 -21.22 -12.87
N PRO A 133 -6.65 -21.99 -12.37
CA PRO A 133 -6.89 -22.91 -11.25
C PRO A 133 -7.28 -22.21 -9.95
N THR A 134 -6.98 -20.91 -9.84
CA THR A 134 -7.38 -20.05 -8.74
C THR A 134 -7.89 -18.70 -9.26
N GLY A 135 -8.86 -18.12 -8.55
CA GLY A 135 -9.50 -16.85 -8.90
C GLY A 135 -9.36 -15.78 -7.83
N GLY A 136 -9.75 -14.55 -8.16
CA GLY A 136 -9.87 -13.44 -7.21
C GLY A 136 -8.60 -12.63 -6.94
N GLY A 137 -7.40 -13.19 -7.10
CA GLY A 137 -6.14 -12.47 -6.88
C GLY A 137 -5.73 -11.53 -8.03
N HIS A 138 -4.83 -10.59 -7.76
CA HIS A 138 -4.33 -9.59 -8.73
C HIS A 138 -3.46 -10.16 -9.85
N LEU A 139 -3.09 -11.44 -9.80
CA LEU A 139 -2.49 -12.13 -10.94
C LEU A 139 -3.51 -12.62 -11.97
N THR A 140 -4.78 -12.76 -11.58
CA THR A 140 -5.85 -13.33 -12.40
C THR A 140 -7.04 -12.38 -12.60
N SER A 141 -7.10 -11.27 -11.87
CA SER A 141 -8.08 -10.19 -12.05
C SER A 141 -7.56 -9.08 -12.98
N ARG A 142 -8.47 -8.21 -13.43
CA ARG A 142 -8.14 -7.04 -14.28
C ARG A 142 -7.71 -5.81 -13.48
N ASP A 143 -7.73 -5.88 -12.15
CA ASP A 143 -7.71 -4.73 -11.26
C ASP A 143 -6.47 -3.84 -11.46
N THR A 144 -5.27 -4.46 -11.55
CA THR A 144 -3.99 -3.76 -11.60
C THR A 144 -3.19 -3.99 -12.87
N GLN A 145 -3.26 -5.19 -13.45
CA GLN A 145 -2.43 -5.63 -14.57
C GLN A 145 -3.24 -6.06 -15.80
N THR A 146 -4.48 -5.62 -16.01
CA THR A 146 -5.37 -6.21 -17.03
C THR A 146 -5.48 -7.76 -16.91
N ASN A 147 -6.24 -8.42 -17.79
CA ASN A 147 -6.15 -9.88 -17.92
C ASN A 147 -5.24 -10.24 -19.11
N TRP A 148 -4.00 -9.72 -19.13
CA TRP A 148 -3.13 -9.83 -20.29
C TRP A 148 -2.91 -11.29 -20.75
N ASN A 149 -2.75 -11.46 -22.07
CA ASN A 149 -2.36 -12.71 -22.71
C ASN A 149 -1.04 -12.49 -23.47
N GLY A 150 -0.06 -13.37 -23.30
CA GLY A 150 1.27 -13.20 -23.87
C GLY A 150 2.35 -13.93 -23.08
N ILE A 151 3.59 -13.70 -23.48
CA ILE A 151 4.79 -14.18 -22.80
C ILE A 151 5.66 -12.95 -22.63
N VAL A 152 5.81 -12.51 -21.38
CA VAL A 152 6.57 -11.33 -21.01
C VAL A 152 7.91 -11.80 -20.38
N GLY A 153 8.99 -11.07 -20.63
CA GLY A 153 10.35 -11.48 -20.23
C GLY A 153 11.04 -12.46 -21.18
N ARG A 154 12.03 -13.20 -20.69
CA ARG A 154 12.88 -14.06 -21.50
C ARG A 154 12.12 -15.21 -22.16
N LEU A 155 12.41 -15.43 -23.44
CA LEU A 155 12.01 -16.61 -24.20
C LEU A 155 13.26 -17.24 -24.78
N GLU A 156 13.64 -18.43 -24.31
CA GLU A 156 14.97 -18.97 -24.59
C GLU A 156 14.96 -20.47 -24.87
N LEU A 157 15.91 -20.92 -25.69
CA LEU A 157 16.38 -22.31 -25.66
C LEU A 157 17.64 -22.39 -24.81
N GLN A 158 17.60 -23.24 -23.79
CA GLN A 158 18.70 -23.48 -22.86
C GLN A 158 19.26 -24.87 -23.11
N SER A 159 20.48 -24.93 -23.63
CA SER A 159 21.20 -26.18 -23.87
C SER A 159 22.30 -26.36 -22.82
N TYR A 160 22.34 -27.54 -22.20
CA TYR A 160 23.24 -27.80 -21.08
C TYR A 160 23.56 -29.29 -20.95
N SER A 161 24.67 -29.58 -20.27
CA SER A 161 24.97 -30.95 -19.85
C SER A 161 24.19 -31.27 -18.58
N ALA A 162 24.37 -30.46 -17.54
CA ALA A 162 23.63 -30.54 -16.30
C ALA A 162 23.44 -29.14 -15.72
N ARG A 163 22.33 -28.89 -15.02
CA ARG A 163 22.06 -27.61 -14.37
C ARG A 163 21.32 -27.81 -13.04
N PRO A 164 21.41 -26.85 -12.11
CA PRO A 164 20.45 -26.81 -11.02
C PRO A 164 19.04 -26.58 -11.58
N GLU A 165 18.10 -27.41 -11.16
CA GLU A 165 16.67 -27.13 -11.23
C GLU A 165 16.29 -26.03 -10.25
N TYR A 166 16.83 -26.11 -9.03
CA TYR A 166 16.84 -25.04 -8.05
C TYR A 166 18.16 -25.08 -7.26
N ILE A 167 18.52 -23.93 -6.70
CA ILE A 167 19.58 -23.78 -5.71
C ILE A 167 19.07 -22.86 -4.62
N TYR A 168 19.27 -23.25 -3.38
CA TYR A 168 18.86 -22.49 -2.22
C TYR A 168 19.94 -22.57 -1.15
N ALA A 169 20.22 -21.45 -0.52
CA ALA A 169 21.23 -21.31 0.51
C ALA A 169 20.58 -20.75 1.77
N VAL A 170 20.58 -21.52 2.85
CA VAL A 170 20.14 -21.07 4.17
C VAL A 170 21.30 -20.30 4.81
N PRO A 171 21.18 -18.99 5.04
CA PRO A 171 22.24 -18.23 5.70
C PRO A 171 22.24 -18.44 7.22
N ASP A 172 23.44 -18.58 7.80
CA ASP A 172 23.66 -18.54 9.25
C ASP A 172 24.71 -17.48 9.58
N PRO A 173 24.30 -16.23 9.85
CA PRO A 173 25.21 -15.13 10.19
C PRO A 173 26.08 -15.39 11.43
N GLU A 174 25.61 -16.15 12.41
CA GLU A 174 26.35 -16.42 13.65
C GLU A 174 27.48 -17.41 13.43
N LYS A 175 27.22 -18.45 12.62
CA LYS A 175 28.26 -19.41 12.22
C LYS A 175 29.08 -18.94 11.02
N ARG A 176 28.66 -17.86 10.36
CA ARG A 176 29.21 -17.36 9.09
C ARG A 176 29.29 -18.47 8.05
N SER A 177 28.15 -19.07 7.78
CA SER A 177 28.05 -20.18 6.82
C SER A 177 26.79 -20.10 5.99
N LEU A 178 26.83 -20.70 4.81
CA LEU A 178 25.65 -21.02 4.02
C LEU A 178 25.46 -22.53 3.98
N HIS A 179 24.27 -23.00 4.34
CA HIS A 179 23.88 -24.38 4.08
C HIS A 179 23.19 -24.44 2.72
N VAL A 180 23.86 -25.00 1.73
CA VAL A 180 23.42 -25.00 0.34
C VAL A 180 22.78 -26.33 -0.01
N ARG A 181 21.58 -26.25 -0.60
CA ARG A 181 20.88 -27.37 -1.20
C ARG A 181 20.53 -27.07 -2.66
N ALA A 182 20.84 -28.00 -3.56
CA ALA A 182 20.51 -27.87 -4.97
C ALA A 182 20.03 -29.20 -5.57
N ARG A 183 18.95 -29.16 -6.35
CA ARG A 183 18.52 -30.30 -7.16
C ARG A 183 19.13 -30.17 -8.55
N ILE A 184 19.89 -31.17 -8.99
CA ILE A 184 20.53 -31.16 -10.32
C ILE A 184 19.69 -31.98 -11.30
N VAL A 185 19.56 -31.47 -12.53
CA VAL A 185 18.90 -32.15 -13.64
C VAL A 185 19.84 -32.26 -14.84
N GLY A 186 19.66 -33.30 -15.65
CA GLY A 186 20.48 -33.59 -16.83
C GLY A 186 21.65 -34.55 -16.59
N ALA A 187 21.94 -34.90 -15.33
CA ALA A 187 22.93 -35.92 -14.95
C ALA A 187 22.43 -36.77 -13.77
N ASP A 188 22.67 -38.08 -13.84
CA ASP A 188 22.21 -39.04 -12.82
C ASP A 188 23.03 -38.98 -11.53
N CYS A 189 24.30 -38.63 -11.63
CA CYS A 189 25.18 -38.37 -10.50
C CYS A 189 26.37 -37.52 -10.94
N GLY A 190 27.06 -36.92 -9.98
CA GLY A 190 28.25 -36.13 -10.25
C GLY A 190 28.78 -35.42 -9.02
N SER A 191 29.72 -34.51 -9.26
CA SER A 191 30.23 -33.57 -8.27
C SER A 191 30.10 -32.15 -8.79
N ALA A 192 29.96 -31.20 -7.87
CA ALA A 192 29.96 -29.78 -8.17
C ALA A 192 30.86 -29.03 -7.19
N SER A 193 31.51 -27.98 -7.69
CA SER A 193 32.24 -27.02 -6.86
C SER A 193 31.40 -25.77 -6.66
N LEU A 194 31.34 -25.29 -5.42
CA LEU A 194 30.59 -24.11 -5.01
C LEU A 194 31.54 -23.00 -4.58
N ARG A 195 31.19 -21.75 -4.88
CA ARG A 195 31.97 -20.57 -4.52
C ARG A 195 31.04 -19.41 -4.16
N VAL A 196 31.38 -18.70 -3.08
CA VAL A 196 30.67 -17.50 -2.63
C VAL A 196 31.60 -16.30 -2.72
N PHE A 197 31.17 -15.26 -3.43
CA PHE A 197 32.00 -14.09 -3.74
C PHE A 197 31.14 -12.85 -3.99
N ASP A 198 31.76 -11.67 -3.98
CA ASP A 198 31.21 -10.45 -4.56
C ASP A 198 32.14 -9.90 -5.64
N LEU A 199 31.96 -8.65 -6.07
CA LEU A 199 32.81 -8.03 -7.11
C LEU A 199 34.29 -7.90 -6.71
N THR A 200 34.59 -7.96 -5.41
CA THR A 200 35.89 -7.64 -4.83
C THR A 200 36.59 -8.82 -4.20
N ASP A 201 35.85 -9.68 -3.49
CA ASP A 201 36.41 -10.69 -2.60
C ASP A 201 35.76 -12.07 -2.76
N ASP A 202 36.55 -13.09 -2.43
CA ASP A 202 36.12 -14.48 -2.26
C ASP A 202 35.93 -14.81 -0.79
N TYR A 203 34.76 -15.32 -0.43
CA TYR A 203 34.38 -15.54 0.96
C TYR A 203 34.41 -17.01 1.37
N GLY A 204 34.12 -17.93 0.45
CA GLY A 204 34.08 -19.35 0.77
C GLY A 204 33.90 -20.25 -0.44
N SER A 205 34.21 -21.54 -0.26
CA SER A 205 34.01 -22.56 -1.30
C SER A 205 33.81 -23.94 -0.68
N ALA A 206 33.13 -24.82 -1.41
CA ALA A 206 32.94 -26.22 -1.04
C ALA A 206 32.90 -27.11 -2.29
N ASN A 207 33.00 -28.42 -2.09
CA ASN A 207 32.69 -29.41 -3.12
C ASN A 207 31.65 -30.37 -2.55
N ALA A 208 30.69 -30.76 -3.36
CA ALA A 208 29.64 -31.68 -2.96
C ALA A 208 29.29 -32.64 -4.10
N GLU A 209 28.86 -33.83 -3.72
CA GLU A 209 28.38 -34.85 -4.65
C GLU A 209 26.85 -34.80 -4.71
N PHE A 210 26.29 -35.31 -5.80
CA PHE A 210 24.84 -35.43 -5.98
C PHE A 210 24.49 -36.71 -6.74
N SER A 211 23.26 -37.16 -6.60
CA SER A 211 22.70 -38.28 -7.34
C SER A 211 21.23 -38.04 -7.71
N MET A 212 20.63 -38.96 -8.46
CA MET A 212 19.21 -38.90 -8.79
C MET A 212 18.31 -38.95 -7.56
N ASP A 213 18.70 -39.66 -6.50
CA ASP A 213 17.88 -39.83 -5.30
C ASP A 213 18.22 -38.78 -4.22
N GLU A 214 19.43 -38.25 -4.24
CA GLU A 214 19.94 -37.33 -3.23
C GLU A 214 20.30 -35.96 -3.84
N PRO A 215 19.67 -34.86 -3.41
CA PRO A 215 20.07 -33.52 -3.84
C PRO A 215 21.50 -33.24 -3.40
N LEU A 216 22.15 -32.29 -4.08
CA LEU A 216 23.40 -31.72 -3.59
C LEU A 216 23.12 -31.00 -2.28
N GLU A 217 23.87 -31.31 -1.22
CA GLU A 217 23.74 -30.67 0.08
C GLU A 217 25.12 -30.50 0.72
N CYS A 218 25.48 -29.28 1.13
CA CYS A 218 26.74 -29.00 1.80
C CYS A 218 26.73 -27.68 2.57
N ASP A 219 27.62 -27.57 3.56
CA ASP A 219 27.90 -26.32 4.24
C ASP A 219 29.11 -25.62 3.61
N ILE A 220 28.98 -24.33 3.33
CA ILE A 220 30.07 -23.44 2.93
C ILE A 220 30.41 -22.55 4.12
N ALA A 221 31.59 -22.74 4.70
CA ALA A 221 32.13 -21.80 5.67
C ALA A 221 32.59 -20.52 4.96
N LEU A 222 32.22 -19.37 5.50
CA LEU A 222 32.53 -18.05 4.98
C LEU A 222 33.58 -17.36 5.86
N SER A 223 34.42 -16.52 5.26
CA SER A 223 35.46 -15.78 5.97
C SER A 223 34.91 -14.70 6.89
N ASP A 224 35.70 -14.28 7.87
CA ASP A 224 35.32 -13.30 8.90
C ASP A 224 35.07 -11.87 8.38
N ASN A 225 35.42 -11.58 7.14
CA ASN A 225 35.13 -10.30 6.49
C ASN A 225 33.85 -10.34 5.64
N THR A 226 33.14 -11.48 5.56
CA THR A 226 31.91 -11.58 4.76
C THR A 226 30.86 -10.60 5.29
N PRO A 227 30.33 -9.70 4.45
CA PRO A 227 29.36 -8.70 4.87
C PRO A 227 27.99 -9.33 5.16
N LEU A 228 27.20 -8.67 5.99
CA LEU A 228 25.83 -9.07 6.28
C LEU A 228 24.86 -8.24 5.44
N TRP A 229 23.87 -8.88 4.82
CA TRP A 229 22.83 -8.16 4.08
C TRP A 229 21.75 -7.65 5.04
N SER A 230 21.30 -6.41 4.84
CA SER A 230 20.15 -5.80 5.53
C SER A 230 19.55 -4.65 4.72
N ASP A 231 18.46 -4.05 5.20
CA ASP A 231 17.86 -2.85 4.62
C ASP A 231 18.76 -1.60 4.71
N TYR A 232 19.67 -1.58 5.67
CA TYR A 232 20.59 -0.46 5.88
C TYR A 232 21.94 -0.66 5.17
N ASP A 233 22.39 -1.91 5.07
CA ASP A 233 23.64 -2.32 4.44
C ASP A 233 23.34 -3.44 3.43
N PRO A 234 22.89 -3.09 2.21
CA PRO A 234 22.57 -4.07 1.17
C PRO A 234 23.87 -4.60 0.55
N ALA A 235 24.32 -5.73 1.09
CA ALA A 235 25.52 -6.44 0.61
C ALA A 235 25.17 -7.80 -0.04
N PRO A 236 24.58 -7.81 -1.26
CA PRO A 236 24.29 -9.05 -1.96
C PRO A 236 25.57 -9.77 -2.36
N LEU A 237 25.56 -11.10 -2.25
CA LEU A 237 26.64 -12.00 -2.60
C LEU A 237 26.23 -12.85 -3.81
N SER A 238 27.22 -13.39 -4.52
CA SER A 238 27.01 -14.38 -5.58
C SER A 238 27.35 -15.77 -5.07
N LEU A 239 26.45 -16.75 -5.31
CA LEU A 239 26.70 -18.18 -5.14
C LEU A 239 26.83 -18.83 -6.52
N GLU A 240 28.03 -19.25 -6.88
CA GLU A 240 28.31 -19.96 -8.13
C GLU A 240 28.45 -21.46 -7.88
N LEU A 241 27.73 -22.25 -8.68
CA LEU A 241 27.80 -23.70 -8.75
C LEU A 241 28.40 -24.10 -10.10
N THR A 242 29.50 -24.86 -10.09
CA THR A 242 30.13 -25.39 -11.30
C THR A 242 29.94 -26.91 -11.40
N ILE A 243 29.28 -27.38 -12.47
CA ILE A 243 28.99 -28.80 -12.73
C ILE A 243 29.56 -29.16 -14.10
N GLY A 244 30.50 -30.12 -14.15
CA GLY A 244 31.08 -30.55 -15.43
C GLY A 244 31.75 -29.43 -16.24
N GLY A 245 32.19 -28.35 -15.58
CA GLY A 245 32.76 -27.15 -16.20
C GLY A 245 31.75 -26.06 -16.58
N GLU A 246 30.44 -26.31 -16.48
CA GLU A 246 29.39 -25.30 -16.66
C GLU A 246 29.12 -24.56 -15.36
N ARG A 247 29.02 -23.22 -15.42
CA ARG A 247 28.81 -22.36 -14.25
C ARG A 247 27.37 -21.85 -14.20
N TYR A 248 26.80 -21.81 -13.00
CA TYR A 248 25.50 -21.27 -12.69
C TYR A 248 25.62 -20.37 -11.47
N THR A 249 25.21 -19.12 -11.58
CA THR A 249 25.35 -18.14 -10.50
C THR A 249 23.99 -17.60 -10.12
N VAL A 250 23.72 -17.53 -8.82
CA VAL A 250 22.54 -16.88 -8.25
C VAL A 250 22.95 -15.86 -7.20
N THR A 251 22.10 -14.85 -6.99
CA THR A 251 22.26 -13.90 -5.87
C THR A 251 21.86 -14.57 -4.56
N THR A 252 22.63 -14.31 -3.51
CA THR A 252 22.39 -14.74 -2.13
C THR A 252 22.84 -13.66 -1.14
N GLY A 253 22.74 -13.90 0.16
CA GLY A 253 23.28 -12.98 1.15
C GLY A 253 23.33 -13.61 2.55
N LEU A 254 24.29 -13.19 3.35
CA LEU A 254 24.42 -13.61 4.74
C LEU A 254 23.53 -12.72 5.62
N ARG A 255 22.34 -13.19 5.99
CA ARG A 255 21.40 -12.42 6.82
C ARG A 255 20.51 -13.30 7.68
N ARG A 256 19.85 -12.72 8.68
CA ARG A 256 18.77 -13.36 9.44
C ARG A 256 17.69 -12.34 9.77
N LEU A 257 16.47 -12.58 9.27
CA LEU A 257 15.28 -11.86 9.74
C LEU A 257 14.56 -12.77 10.73
N SER A 258 14.21 -12.26 11.91
CA SER A 258 13.62 -13.06 12.98
C SER A 258 12.75 -12.23 13.93
N GLY A 259 11.79 -12.85 14.60
CA GLY A 259 11.09 -12.24 15.73
C GLY A 259 11.74 -12.58 17.08
N ASP A 260 11.79 -11.61 17.98
CA ASP A 260 11.98 -11.80 19.43
C ASP A 260 10.75 -11.23 20.16
N GLY A 261 9.80 -12.10 20.47
CA GLY A 261 8.45 -11.69 20.86
C GLY A 261 7.82 -10.80 19.77
N ARG A 262 7.40 -9.58 20.14
CA ARG A 262 6.80 -8.59 19.23
C ARG A 262 7.83 -7.77 18.44
N THR A 263 9.13 -7.98 18.68
CA THR A 263 10.20 -7.19 18.07
C THR A 263 10.73 -7.89 16.83
N LEU A 264 10.71 -7.22 15.68
CA LEU A 264 11.34 -7.71 14.46
C LEU A 264 12.84 -7.35 14.45
N LEU A 265 13.69 -8.33 14.12
CA LEU A 265 15.14 -8.20 14.11
C LEU A 265 15.71 -8.55 12.73
N ILE A 266 16.68 -7.76 12.26
CA ILE A 266 17.57 -8.08 11.14
C ILE A 266 18.99 -8.20 11.69
N ASN A 267 19.61 -9.37 11.54
CA ASN A 267 20.95 -9.67 12.05
C ASN A 267 21.10 -9.39 13.56
N GLY A 268 20.05 -9.64 14.34
CA GLY A 268 19.99 -9.38 15.78
C GLY A 268 19.73 -7.93 16.19
N ARG A 269 19.61 -7.00 15.23
CA ARG A 269 19.25 -5.58 15.47
C ARG A 269 17.77 -5.35 15.20
N GLN A 270 17.11 -4.57 16.05
CA GLN A 270 15.72 -4.17 15.82
C GLN A 270 15.55 -3.40 14.49
N THR A 271 14.59 -3.83 13.69
CA THR A 271 14.13 -3.12 12.49
C THR A 271 12.63 -2.81 12.59
N PHE A 272 12.13 -2.01 11.66
CA PHE A 272 10.72 -1.63 11.58
C PHE A 272 10.33 -1.54 10.11
N LEU A 273 9.29 -2.25 9.71
CA LEU A 273 8.83 -2.28 8.32
C LEU A 273 8.05 -1.00 8.03
N ARG A 274 8.60 -0.18 7.12
CA ARG A 274 7.91 0.95 6.48
C ARG A 274 7.50 0.45 5.09
N GLY A 275 6.33 -0.16 5.04
CA GLY A 275 5.89 -0.96 3.90
C GLY A 275 4.89 -0.27 2.99
N LYS A 276 4.86 -0.68 1.72
CA LYS A 276 3.69 -0.55 0.84
C LYS A 276 3.11 -1.92 0.50
N HIS A 277 1.82 -1.96 0.24
CA HIS A 277 1.17 -3.01 -0.53
C HIS A 277 1.46 -2.79 -2.04
N ASP A 278 1.61 -3.83 -2.87
CA ASP A 278 1.72 -3.69 -4.32
C ASP A 278 1.01 -4.83 -5.07
N GLY A 279 0.20 -4.47 -6.07
CA GLY A 279 -0.49 -5.41 -6.96
C GLY A 279 0.12 -5.51 -8.36
N LEU A 280 1.40 -5.14 -8.51
CA LEU A 280 2.14 -5.03 -9.76
C LEU A 280 1.55 -3.97 -10.70
N VAL A 281 1.40 -2.74 -10.21
CA VAL A 281 0.76 -1.64 -10.94
C VAL A 281 1.71 -1.02 -11.97
N PHE A 282 1.54 -1.39 -13.26
CA PHE A 282 2.34 -0.87 -14.38
C PHE A 282 1.47 -0.44 -15.57
N PRO A 283 0.82 0.74 -15.51
CA PRO A 283 -0.13 1.17 -16.54
C PRO A 283 0.49 1.38 -17.93
N GLN A 284 1.78 1.68 -18.03
CA GLN A 284 2.41 1.95 -19.34
C GLN A 284 2.43 0.75 -20.27
N THR A 285 2.49 -0.46 -19.72
CA THR A 285 2.52 -1.74 -20.45
C THR A 285 1.30 -2.60 -20.17
N GLY A 286 0.56 -2.31 -19.10
CA GLY A 286 -0.54 -3.15 -18.62
C GLY A 286 -0.07 -4.48 -18.02
N TYR A 287 1.22 -4.66 -17.76
CA TYR A 287 1.83 -5.84 -17.14
C TYR A 287 3.19 -5.49 -16.51
N MET A 288 3.67 -6.29 -15.57
CA MET A 288 4.93 -6.04 -14.86
C MET A 288 6.19 -6.12 -15.76
N PRO A 289 7.20 -5.25 -15.57
CA PRO A 289 8.49 -5.36 -16.24
C PRO A 289 9.28 -6.56 -15.71
N THR A 290 10.19 -7.08 -16.54
CA THR A 290 11.04 -8.25 -16.24
C THR A 290 12.54 -7.92 -16.33
N ASP A 291 12.87 -6.63 -16.43
CA ASP A 291 14.23 -6.09 -16.38
C ASP A 291 14.52 -5.41 -15.04
N VAL A 292 15.75 -5.53 -14.56
CA VAL A 292 16.19 -5.02 -13.26
C VAL A 292 16.12 -3.50 -13.19
N ASP A 293 16.44 -2.80 -14.28
CA ASP A 293 16.49 -1.33 -14.32
C ASP A 293 15.13 -0.68 -13.99
N SER A 294 14.04 -1.23 -14.52
CA SER A 294 12.69 -0.77 -14.21
C SER A 294 12.37 -0.90 -12.72
N TRP A 295 12.80 -2.01 -12.09
CA TRP A 295 12.60 -2.25 -10.66
C TRP A 295 13.53 -1.42 -9.79
N LEU A 296 14.77 -1.17 -10.20
CA LEU A 296 15.68 -0.23 -9.53
C LEU A 296 15.09 1.17 -9.46
N LYS A 297 14.44 1.62 -10.55
CA LYS A 297 13.72 2.90 -10.54
C LYS A 297 12.53 2.86 -9.58
N PHE A 298 11.72 1.80 -9.63
CA PHE A 298 10.55 1.64 -8.77
C PHE A 298 10.91 1.68 -7.28
N PHE A 299 11.85 0.83 -6.85
CA PHE A 299 12.31 0.77 -5.45
C PHE A 299 13.16 1.99 -5.06
N GLY A 300 13.89 2.60 -6.01
CA GLY A 300 14.60 3.85 -5.79
C GLY A 300 13.65 4.97 -5.40
N THR A 301 12.55 5.17 -6.14
CA THR A 301 11.50 6.11 -5.76
C THR A 301 10.95 5.80 -4.37
N LEU A 302 10.68 4.54 -4.04
CA LEU A 302 10.19 4.18 -2.70
C LEU A 302 11.19 4.51 -1.58
N SER A 303 12.48 4.28 -1.82
CA SER A 303 13.55 4.58 -0.87
C SER A 303 13.68 6.09 -0.60
N GLU A 304 13.47 6.93 -1.63
CA GLU A 304 13.39 8.40 -1.47
C GLU A 304 12.30 8.82 -0.48
N TYR A 305 11.24 8.04 -0.34
CA TYR A 305 10.14 8.25 0.62
C TYR A 305 10.28 7.42 1.91
N GLY A 306 11.45 6.81 2.15
CA GLY A 306 11.75 6.07 3.39
C GLY A 306 11.05 4.71 3.51
N ILE A 307 10.52 4.17 2.42
CA ILE A 307 9.95 2.82 2.37
C ILE A 307 11.08 1.79 2.24
N ASN A 308 11.09 0.78 3.11
CA ASN A 308 12.09 -0.32 3.12
C ASN A 308 11.47 -1.70 2.91
N HIS A 309 10.15 -1.77 2.67
CA HIS A 309 9.42 -3.02 2.57
C HIS A 309 8.32 -2.96 1.50
N VAL A 310 8.16 -4.06 0.74
CA VAL A 310 7.04 -4.22 -0.20
C VAL A 310 6.36 -5.58 0.03
N ARG A 311 5.05 -5.53 0.27
CA ARG A 311 4.16 -6.67 0.28
C ARG A 311 3.48 -6.79 -1.08
N TYR A 312 3.60 -7.92 -1.75
CA TYR A 312 2.94 -8.15 -3.04
C TYR A 312 1.59 -8.83 -2.86
N HIS A 313 0.51 -8.07 -3.01
CA HIS A 313 -0.84 -8.53 -2.70
C HIS A 313 -1.32 -9.57 -3.71
N THR A 314 -1.55 -10.79 -3.21
CA THR A 314 -1.97 -11.95 -4.02
C THR A 314 -1.11 -12.17 -5.28
N CYS A 315 0.19 -11.87 -5.18
CA CYS A 315 1.10 -12.04 -6.29
C CYS A 315 2.56 -12.23 -5.85
N CYS A 316 3.37 -12.70 -6.80
CA CYS A 316 4.82 -12.77 -6.70
C CYS A 316 5.43 -12.01 -7.90
N PRO A 317 6.37 -11.08 -7.69
CA PRO A 317 7.02 -10.35 -8.78
C PRO A 317 8.00 -11.28 -9.54
N PRO A 318 8.56 -10.84 -10.68
CA PRO A 318 9.61 -11.60 -11.38
C PRO A 318 10.97 -11.49 -10.67
N ASP A 319 11.91 -12.35 -11.07
CA ASP A 319 13.31 -12.42 -10.59
C ASP A 319 13.98 -11.04 -10.53
N ALA A 320 13.80 -10.23 -11.59
CA ALA A 320 14.35 -8.88 -11.69
C ALA A 320 13.93 -7.93 -10.55
N ALA A 321 12.75 -8.13 -9.97
CA ALA A 321 12.31 -7.35 -8.81
C ALA A 321 13.07 -7.76 -7.55
N PHE A 322 13.30 -9.05 -7.34
CA PHE A 322 14.10 -9.53 -6.21
C PHE A 322 15.56 -9.07 -6.35
N GLU A 323 16.13 -9.13 -7.55
CA GLU A 323 17.49 -8.62 -7.79
C GLU A 323 17.61 -7.11 -7.48
N ALA A 324 16.65 -6.30 -7.95
CA ALA A 324 16.64 -4.87 -7.63
C ALA A 324 16.45 -4.60 -6.12
N ALA A 325 15.61 -5.39 -5.45
CA ALA A 325 15.40 -5.29 -4.01
C ALA A 325 16.64 -5.73 -3.21
N ASP A 326 17.37 -6.74 -3.68
CA ASP A 326 18.65 -7.16 -3.08
C ASP A 326 19.69 -6.05 -3.14
N ILE A 327 19.77 -5.35 -4.28
CA ILE A 327 20.69 -4.25 -4.52
C ILE A 327 20.36 -3.04 -3.64
N LEU A 328 19.07 -2.75 -3.44
CA LEU A 328 18.61 -1.54 -2.74
C LEU A 328 18.28 -1.76 -1.27
N GLY A 329 18.29 -3.00 -0.76
CA GLY A 329 17.97 -3.29 0.64
C GLY A 329 16.48 -3.24 0.95
N ILE A 330 15.62 -3.72 0.04
CA ILE A 330 14.18 -3.74 0.26
C ILE A 330 13.73 -5.14 0.71
N PHE A 331 13.01 -5.22 1.82
CA PHE A 331 12.40 -6.48 2.29
C PHE A 331 11.16 -6.81 1.46
N LEU A 332 11.10 -8.01 0.89
CA LEU A 332 9.95 -8.46 0.10
C LEU A 332 9.11 -9.50 0.86
N GLN A 333 7.79 -9.29 0.82
CA GLN A 333 6.75 -10.25 1.20
C GLN A 333 5.87 -10.60 0.00
N PRO A 334 6.26 -11.56 -0.85
CA PRO A 334 5.35 -12.18 -1.81
C PRO A 334 4.19 -12.92 -1.15
N GLU A 335 3.05 -12.97 -1.83
CA GLU A 335 1.89 -13.74 -1.39
C GLU A 335 1.51 -14.81 -2.43
N LEU A 336 0.93 -15.91 -1.97
CA LEU A 336 0.24 -16.82 -2.89
C LEU A 336 -0.88 -16.06 -3.62
N PRO A 337 -1.16 -16.40 -4.89
CA PRO A 337 -2.18 -15.71 -5.69
C PRO A 337 -3.60 -16.10 -5.30
N PHE A 338 -3.94 -15.93 -4.02
CA PHE A 338 -5.17 -16.42 -3.45
C PHE A 338 -5.86 -15.40 -2.56
N TRP A 339 -7.12 -15.20 -2.87
CA TRP A 339 -8.08 -14.47 -2.06
C TRP A 339 -9.33 -15.34 -1.95
N GLY A 340 -9.32 -16.26 -0.99
CA GLY A 340 -10.46 -17.15 -0.82
C GLY A 340 -10.64 -17.73 0.59
N THR A 341 -11.55 -18.70 0.64
CA THR A 341 -11.76 -19.56 1.81
C THR A 341 -10.96 -20.84 1.63
N VAL A 342 -10.18 -21.20 2.64
CA VAL A 342 -9.43 -22.45 2.70
C VAL A 342 -10.35 -23.57 3.23
N PRO A 343 -10.63 -24.63 2.46
CA PRO A 343 -11.46 -25.75 2.89
C PRO A 343 -10.69 -26.68 3.84
N ASP A 344 -11.44 -27.50 4.60
CA ASP A 344 -10.86 -28.54 5.47
C ASP A 344 -10.17 -29.68 4.69
N GLU A 345 -10.57 -29.87 3.44
CA GLU A 345 -9.95 -30.80 2.48
C GLU A 345 -9.54 -30.02 1.23
N PHE A 346 -8.26 -30.11 0.86
CA PHE A 346 -7.75 -29.42 -0.33
C PHE A 346 -8.35 -29.97 -1.61
N GLY A 347 -8.96 -29.06 -2.38
CA GLY A 347 -9.35 -29.30 -3.76
C GLY A 347 -8.21 -28.97 -4.74
N VAL A 348 -8.55 -28.99 -6.03
CA VAL A 348 -7.59 -28.71 -7.12
C VAL A 348 -6.96 -27.31 -6.99
N GLU A 349 -7.74 -26.30 -6.58
CA GLU A 349 -7.25 -24.93 -6.37
C GLU A 349 -6.19 -24.88 -5.27
N HIS A 350 -6.48 -25.44 -4.09
CA HIS A 350 -5.58 -25.39 -2.93
C HIS A 350 -4.33 -26.26 -3.13
N GLU A 351 -4.46 -27.38 -3.83
CA GLU A 351 -3.32 -28.18 -4.28
C GLU A 351 -2.44 -27.42 -5.27
N PHE A 352 -3.05 -26.70 -6.22
CA PHE A 352 -2.33 -25.81 -7.12
C PHE A 352 -1.59 -24.71 -6.35
N LEU A 353 -2.25 -24.03 -5.41
CA LEU A 353 -1.65 -22.97 -4.59
C LEU A 353 -0.51 -23.50 -3.73
N ARG A 354 -0.66 -24.70 -3.16
CA ARG A 354 0.41 -25.37 -2.41
C ARG A 354 1.65 -25.58 -3.27
N GLU A 355 1.47 -26.12 -4.47
CA GLU A 355 2.56 -26.32 -5.44
C GLU A 355 3.13 -24.99 -5.94
N GLU A 356 2.31 -23.96 -6.10
CA GLU A 356 2.75 -22.64 -6.51
C GLU A 356 3.68 -22.00 -5.47
N GLY A 357 3.38 -22.15 -4.18
CA GLY A 357 4.28 -21.71 -3.11
C GLY A 357 5.62 -22.45 -3.13
N TRP A 358 5.60 -23.76 -3.38
CA TRP A 358 6.84 -24.53 -3.57
C TRP A 358 7.67 -24.03 -4.74
N ARG A 359 7.03 -23.68 -5.86
CA ARG A 359 7.71 -23.10 -7.02
C ARG A 359 8.30 -21.75 -6.70
N MET A 360 7.55 -20.85 -6.07
CA MET A 360 8.03 -19.53 -5.66
C MET A 360 9.28 -19.62 -4.77
N LEU A 361 9.25 -20.48 -3.75
CA LEU A 361 10.37 -20.67 -2.83
C LEU A 361 11.60 -21.31 -3.51
N ARG A 362 11.40 -22.27 -4.42
CA ARG A 362 12.50 -22.89 -5.18
C ARG A 362 13.11 -21.96 -6.21
N GLU A 363 12.29 -21.15 -6.88
CA GLU A 363 12.73 -20.25 -7.94
C GLU A 363 13.42 -19.02 -7.36
N PHE A 364 12.81 -18.35 -6.37
CA PHE A 364 13.26 -17.03 -5.90
C PHE A 364 13.83 -17.05 -4.48
N GLY A 365 13.75 -18.17 -3.76
CA GLY A 365 14.09 -18.23 -2.33
C GLY A 365 15.57 -18.01 -2.01
N HIS A 366 16.45 -18.00 -3.02
CA HIS A 366 17.87 -17.69 -2.85
C HIS A 366 18.13 -16.19 -2.62
N HIS A 367 17.23 -15.31 -3.06
CA HIS A 367 17.38 -13.86 -2.92
C HIS A 367 17.37 -13.43 -1.44
N PRO A 368 18.35 -12.63 -0.97
CA PRO A 368 18.37 -12.15 0.40
C PRO A 368 17.19 -11.23 0.75
N SER A 369 16.61 -10.53 -0.23
CA SER A 369 15.42 -9.68 -0.09
C SER A 369 14.11 -10.45 0.11
N PHE A 370 14.02 -11.70 -0.38
CA PHE A 370 12.88 -12.55 -0.07
C PHE A 370 13.03 -12.99 1.38
N VAL A 371 12.29 -12.36 2.28
CA VAL A 371 12.41 -12.58 3.73
C VAL A 371 11.11 -13.01 4.40
N MET A 372 9.98 -12.73 3.76
CA MET A 372 8.65 -12.99 4.30
C MET A 372 7.74 -13.60 3.23
N MET A 373 6.78 -14.44 3.61
CA MET A 373 5.77 -14.97 2.70
C MET A 373 4.42 -15.11 3.42
N SER A 374 3.33 -14.78 2.74
CA SER A 374 1.97 -15.04 3.27
C SER A 374 1.18 -15.96 2.33
N MET A 375 0.22 -16.72 2.87
CA MET A 375 -0.53 -17.70 2.07
C MET A 375 -1.68 -17.08 1.27
N GLY A 376 -1.81 -15.75 1.26
CA GLY A 376 -2.84 -15.01 0.54
C GLY A 376 -3.34 -13.78 1.32
N ASN A 377 -4.46 -13.23 0.89
CA ASN A 377 -5.07 -12.04 1.48
C ASN A 377 -6.46 -12.34 2.03
N GLU A 378 -6.77 -11.79 3.21
CA GLU A 378 -8.08 -11.84 3.86
C GLU A 378 -8.70 -13.25 3.86
N LEU A 379 -7.89 -14.26 4.17
CA LEU A 379 -8.34 -15.65 4.11
C LEU A 379 -9.27 -16.01 5.27
N TRP A 380 -10.11 -17.00 5.00
CA TRP A 380 -11.03 -17.63 5.95
C TRP A 380 -10.95 -19.15 5.85
N GLY A 381 -11.65 -19.86 6.73
CA GLY A 381 -11.79 -21.32 6.68
C GLY A 381 -10.78 -22.04 7.57
N SER A 382 -10.21 -23.15 7.09
CA SER A 382 -9.42 -24.08 7.89
C SER A 382 -8.08 -23.49 8.35
N LYS A 383 -7.97 -23.26 9.66
CA LYS A 383 -6.74 -22.81 10.33
C LYS A 383 -5.69 -23.92 10.36
N GLU A 384 -6.13 -25.16 10.50
CA GLU A 384 -5.31 -26.37 10.50
C GLU A 384 -4.55 -26.50 9.18
N ARG A 385 -5.25 -26.33 8.05
CA ARG A 385 -4.63 -26.43 6.73
C ARG A 385 -3.65 -25.30 6.42
N LEU A 386 -3.96 -24.08 6.87
CA LEU A 386 -3.01 -22.97 6.80
C LEU A 386 -1.74 -23.26 7.60
N ASN A 387 -1.87 -23.77 8.84
CA ASN A 387 -0.74 -24.19 9.64
C ASN A 387 0.09 -25.30 8.98
N GLU A 388 -0.55 -26.31 8.38
CA GLU A 388 0.14 -27.39 7.68
C GLU A 388 0.95 -26.88 6.48
N LEU A 389 0.42 -25.94 5.70
CA LEU A 389 1.14 -25.30 4.60
C LEU A 389 2.40 -24.59 5.09
N ILE A 390 2.24 -23.75 6.13
CA ILE A 390 3.36 -23.00 6.72
C ILE A 390 4.42 -23.96 7.27
N ALA A 391 4.01 -24.98 8.05
CA ALA A 391 4.93 -25.96 8.60
C ALA A 391 5.73 -26.68 7.49
N GLY A 392 5.07 -27.03 6.39
CA GLY A 392 5.71 -27.62 5.22
C GLY A 392 6.79 -26.71 4.64
N TYR A 393 6.43 -25.48 4.28
CA TYR A 393 7.38 -24.51 3.71
C TYR A 393 8.55 -24.22 4.65
N LYS A 394 8.26 -23.95 5.92
CA LYS A 394 9.25 -23.63 6.95
C LYS A 394 10.25 -24.76 7.18
N ALA A 395 9.84 -26.02 7.07
CA ALA A 395 10.74 -27.16 7.21
C ALA A 395 11.81 -27.23 6.09
N GLN A 396 11.56 -26.63 4.93
CA GLN A 396 12.49 -26.63 3.79
C GLN A 396 13.17 -25.27 3.59
N PHE A 397 12.50 -24.18 3.95
CA PHE A 397 12.92 -22.79 3.79
C PHE A 397 12.79 -22.05 5.14
N PRO A 398 13.61 -22.41 6.14
CA PRO A 398 13.47 -21.94 7.52
C PRO A 398 13.97 -20.50 7.75
N ASP A 399 14.59 -19.87 6.76
CA ASP A 399 15.16 -18.52 6.88
C ASP A 399 14.14 -17.41 6.55
N LYS A 400 12.93 -17.78 6.12
CA LYS A 400 11.82 -16.87 5.84
C LYS A 400 10.86 -16.82 7.02
N LEU A 401 10.20 -15.69 7.21
CA LEU A 401 9.07 -15.56 8.13
C LEU A 401 7.76 -15.80 7.40
N TYR A 402 6.84 -16.53 8.01
CA TYR A 402 5.56 -16.88 7.39
C TYR A 402 4.36 -16.31 8.15
N ALA A 403 3.32 -15.94 7.40
CA ALA A 403 1.98 -15.68 7.92
C ALA A 403 0.96 -16.55 7.18
N GLY A 404 -0.12 -16.95 7.85
CA GLY A 404 -1.25 -17.63 7.25
C GLY A 404 -1.92 -16.78 6.17
N GLY A 405 -1.69 -15.48 6.16
CA GLY A 405 -2.12 -14.52 5.16
C GLY A 405 -2.18 -13.12 5.76
N SER A 406 -2.39 -12.12 4.91
CA SER A 406 -2.50 -10.73 5.35
C SER A 406 -3.96 -10.37 5.62
N ASN A 407 -4.25 -9.81 6.80
CA ASN A 407 -5.60 -9.48 7.25
C ASN A 407 -6.58 -10.67 7.29
N ASN A 408 -6.05 -11.87 7.51
CA ASN A 408 -6.85 -13.08 7.63
C ASN A 408 -7.73 -13.05 8.87
N PHE A 409 -8.91 -13.70 8.75
CA PHE A 409 -9.89 -13.77 9.83
C PHE A 409 -10.16 -12.39 10.45
N GLN A 410 -10.19 -11.33 9.63
CA GLN A 410 -10.19 -9.92 10.06
C GLN A 410 -11.12 -9.61 11.24
N PHE A 411 -12.32 -10.19 11.25
CA PHE A 411 -13.35 -9.96 12.29
C PHE A 411 -13.23 -10.89 13.50
N VAL A 412 -12.48 -11.98 13.39
CA VAL A 412 -12.18 -12.96 14.45
C VAL A 412 -10.69 -13.32 14.40
N PRO A 413 -9.80 -12.31 14.57
CA PRO A 413 -8.38 -12.46 14.27
C PRO A 413 -7.78 -13.58 15.13
N CYS A 414 -6.74 -14.22 14.64
CA CYS A 414 -5.99 -15.22 15.39
C CYS A 414 -4.54 -15.24 14.94
N VAL A 415 -3.65 -15.71 15.82
CA VAL A 415 -2.27 -16.06 15.48
C VAL A 415 -2.20 -17.58 15.43
N LEU A 416 -1.80 -18.14 14.29
CA LEU A 416 -1.65 -19.59 14.15
C LEU A 416 -0.30 -20.06 14.72
N GLU A 417 -0.22 -21.32 15.14
CA GLU A 417 0.98 -21.89 15.80
C GLU A 417 2.26 -21.71 14.97
N GLN A 418 2.16 -21.81 13.64
CA GLN A 418 3.31 -21.77 12.74
C GLN A 418 3.63 -20.36 12.21
N GLU A 419 2.82 -19.35 12.55
CA GLU A 419 3.05 -17.97 12.10
C GLU A 419 4.21 -17.33 12.85
N ASP A 420 5.05 -16.62 12.09
CA ASP A 420 6.19 -15.88 12.60
C ASP A 420 5.88 -14.40 12.82
N PHE A 421 4.79 -13.88 12.26
CA PHE A 421 4.34 -12.50 12.41
C PHE A 421 2.82 -12.38 12.19
N PHE A 422 2.23 -11.34 12.75
CA PHE A 422 0.83 -10.99 12.55
C PHE A 422 0.72 -9.76 11.63
N SER A 423 -0.05 -9.87 10.55
CA SER A 423 -0.41 -8.75 9.68
C SER A 423 -1.93 -8.59 9.65
N GLY A 424 -2.43 -7.49 10.20
CA GLY A 424 -3.87 -7.26 10.26
C GLY A 424 -4.23 -5.83 10.66
N VAL A 425 -5.52 -5.53 10.56
CA VAL A 425 -6.04 -4.19 10.89
C VAL A 425 -6.53 -4.09 12.34
N ARG A 426 -6.84 -5.21 13.00
CA ARG A 426 -7.45 -5.24 14.34
C ARG A 426 -7.07 -6.49 15.11
N LEU A 427 -7.12 -6.39 16.44
CA LEU A 427 -6.85 -7.48 17.40
C LEU A 427 -8.11 -7.92 18.15
N GLY A 428 -9.26 -7.43 17.69
CA GLY A 428 -10.59 -7.59 18.29
C GLY A 428 -11.52 -6.51 17.74
N LYS A 429 -12.78 -6.47 18.23
CA LYS A 429 -13.80 -5.54 17.72
C LYS A 429 -13.38 -4.07 17.82
N ASP A 430 -12.95 -3.70 19.01
CA ASP A 430 -12.64 -2.31 19.39
C ASP A 430 -11.12 -2.07 19.53
N ARG A 431 -10.31 -3.09 19.24
CA ARG A 431 -8.83 -3.03 19.27
C ARG A 431 -8.28 -2.80 17.87
N LEU A 432 -8.48 -1.58 17.39
CA LEU A 432 -8.12 -1.14 16.04
C LEU A 432 -6.66 -0.70 15.99
N ILE A 433 -5.84 -1.32 15.15
CA ILE A 433 -4.41 -0.98 14.99
C ILE A 433 -4.14 -0.24 13.67
N ARG A 434 -5.15 0.46 13.15
CA ARG A 434 -5.09 1.29 11.92
C ARG A 434 -5.87 2.59 12.10
N GLY A 435 -5.43 3.68 11.44
CA GLY A 435 -6.02 5.00 11.61
C GLY A 435 -7.38 5.24 10.96
N SER A 436 -7.71 4.49 9.89
CA SER A 436 -8.98 4.63 9.18
C SER A 436 -9.59 3.28 8.75
N TYR A 437 -10.93 3.25 8.62
CA TYR A 437 -11.71 2.10 8.18
C TYR A 437 -12.87 2.55 7.30
N ALA A 438 -13.31 1.65 6.43
CA ALA A 438 -14.56 1.81 5.70
C ALA A 438 -15.75 1.92 6.67
N MET A 439 -16.77 2.67 6.28
CA MET A 439 -17.98 2.82 7.11
C MET A 439 -18.70 1.48 7.32
N CYS A 440 -18.65 0.58 6.33
CA CYS A 440 -19.18 -0.78 6.45
C CYS A 440 -18.39 -1.66 7.43
N ASP A 441 -17.18 -1.26 7.84
CA ASP A 441 -16.30 -2.02 8.72
C ASP A 441 -16.19 -1.44 10.15
N ALA A 442 -17.07 -0.48 10.47
CA ALA A 442 -17.11 0.22 11.74
C ALA A 442 -16.98 -0.74 12.96
N PRO A 443 -16.32 -0.33 14.06
CA PRO A 443 -15.93 1.05 14.40
C PRO A 443 -14.83 1.64 13.52
N GLN A 444 -14.89 2.96 13.32
CA GLN A 444 -13.91 3.73 12.54
C GLN A 444 -12.67 4.05 13.39
N GLY A 445 -11.54 4.34 12.72
CA GLY A 445 -10.25 4.53 13.37
C GLY A 445 -10.08 5.92 13.99
N HIS A 446 -8.98 6.12 14.73
CA HIS A 446 -8.76 7.35 15.51
C HIS A 446 -8.58 8.60 14.64
N ILE A 447 -8.11 8.46 13.39
CA ILE A 447 -7.97 9.60 12.47
C ILE A 447 -9.33 10.12 11.99
N GLN A 448 -10.33 9.24 11.90
CA GLN A 448 -11.70 9.59 11.50
C GLN A 448 -12.55 10.11 12.67
N THR A 449 -12.28 9.64 13.89
CA THR A 449 -13.22 9.78 15.02
C THR A 449 -12.74 10.69 16.14
N ASN A 450 -11.44 10.84 16.35
CA ASN A 450 -10.91 11.64 17.44
C ASN A 450 -10.60 13.08 17.00
N TYR A 451 -10.65 13.99 17.97
CA TYR A 451 -10.09 15.34 17.79
C TYR A 451 -8.61 15.25 17.37
N PRO A 452 -8.15 16.02 16.38
CA PRO A 452 -6.78 15.93 15.86
C PRO A 452 -5.74 16.12 16.98
N ASN A 453 -4.87 15.13 17.15
CA ASN A 453 -3.80 15.11 18.16
C ASN A 453 -2.62 14.26 17.67
N SER A 454 -1.53 14.23 18.44
CA SER A 454 -0.33 13.41 18.20
C SER A 454 0.06 12.50 19.38
N ILE A 455 -0.81 12.34 20.38
CA ILE A 455 -0.56 11.48 21.56
C ILE A 455 -0.93 10.01 21.34
N HIS A 456 -1.84 9.71 20.42
CA HIS A 456 -2.44 8.37 20.29
C HIS A 456 -1.44 7.31 19.81
N ASN A 457 -1.18 6.25 20.59
CA ASN A 457 -0.35 5.11 20.18
C ASN A 457 -1.12 3.78 20.36
N TYR A 458 -0.69 2.73 19.66
CA TYR A 458 -1.34 1.42 19.64
C TYR A 458 -0.90 0.47 20.75
N ASP A 459 0.09 0.82 21.58
CA ASP A 459 0.61 -0.08 22.61
C ASP A 459 -0.47 -0.58 23.58
N PRO A 460 -1.39 0.27 24.10
CA PRO A 460 -2.52 -0.21 24.92
C PRO A 460 -3.40 -1.22 24.19
N LEU A 461 -3.64 -1.00 22.89
CA LEU A 461 -4.46 -1.90 22.08
C LEU A 461 -3.73 -3.22 21.78
N ILE A 462 -2.40 -3.24 21.75
CA ILE A 462 -1.60 -4.45 21.53
C ILE A 462 -1.40 -5.24 22.82
N ASP A 463 -1.15 -4.56 23.95
CA ASP A 463 -0.79 -5.22 25.22
C ASP A 463 -2.00 -5.78 25.98
N GLU A 464 -3.16 -5.11 25.92
CA GLU A 464 -4.32 -5.50 26.71
C GLU A 464 -5.04 -6.74 26.14
N ALA A 465 -4.71 -7.91 26.67
CA ALA A 465 -5.45 -9.14 26.39
C ALA A 465 -6.83 -9.24 27.11
N ALA A 466 -7.31 -8.21 27.83
CA ALA A 466 -8.41 -8.44 28.79
C ALA A 466 -9.31 -7.25 29.24
N ALA A 467 -9.35 -6.07 28.60
CA ALA A 467 -10.10 -4.93 29.17
C ALA A 467 -11.46 -4.57 28.54
N LEU A 468 -11.75 -4.98 27.30
CA LEU A 468 -13.02 -4.64 26.64
C LEU A 468 -13.86 -5.90 26.46
N GLY A 469 -14.91 -6.03 27.28
CA GLY A 469 -15.89 -7.11 27.17
C GLY A 469 -16.58 -7.05 25.80
N GLY A 470 -16.24 -7.99 24.92
CA GLY A 470 -16.87 -8.09 23.60
C GLY A 470 -18.37 -8.35 23.72
N THR A 471 -19.19 -7.49 23.11
CA THR A 471 -20.63 -7.77 22.95
C THR A 471 -20.83 -8.57 21.67
N GLN A 472 -21.40 -9.77 21.80
CA GLN A 472 -21.79 -10.66 20.71
C GLN A 472 -22.79 -9.97 19.78
N ILE A 473 -22.52 -10.01 18.48
CA ILE A 473 -23.52 -9.79 17.44
C ILE A 473 -23.33 -10.91 16.41
N THR A 474 -23.77 -12.11 16.77
CA THR A 474 -24.03 -13.18 15.80
C THR A 474 -25.53 -13.24 15.56
N ASP A 475 -25.95 -13.62 14.36
CA ASP A 475 -27.34 -14.01 14.17
C ASP A 475 -27.68 -15.31 14.93
N GLU A 476 -28.93 -15.75 14.89
CA GLU A 476 -29.42 -16.95 15.58
C GLU A 476 -28.67 -18.24 15.21
N ASN A 477 -27.88 -18.24 14.12
CA ASN A 477 -27.09 -19.37 13.65
C ASN A 477 -25.58 -19.23 13.92
N GLY A 478 -25.14 -18.17 14.61
CA GLY A 478 -23.70 -17.92 14.82
C GLY A 478 -23.00 -17.31 13.61
N GLU A 479 -23.73 -16.71 12.66
CA GLU A 479 -23.18 -16.18 11.42
C GLU A 479 -23.11 -14.64 11.44
N ILE A 480 -22.14 -14.09 10.71
CA ILE A 480 -21.98 -12.65 10.46
C ILE A 480 -21.82 -12.37 8.97
N MET A 481 -22.38 -11.22 8.53
CA MET A 481 -22.13 -10.67 7.20
C MET A 481 -20.83 -9.86 7.23
N ILE A 482 -19.89 -10.21 6.35
CA ILE A 482 -18.60 -9.55 6.23
C ILE A 482 -18.37 -9.03 4.81
N GLN A 483 -17.59 -7.96 4.71
CA GLN A 483 -16.96 -7.59 3.46
C GLN A 483 -15.85 -8.60 3.13
N TYR A 484 -15.78 -8.99 1.87
CA TYR A 484 -14.79 -9.92 1.33
C TYR A 484 -14.25 -9.35 0.02
N GLY A 485 -13.16 -8.59 0.09
CA GLY A 485 -12.78 -7.72 -1.02
C GLY A 485 -13.88 -6.76 -1.44
N THR A 486 -14.31 -6.85 -2.70
CA THR A 486 -15.43 -6.05 -3.22
C THR A 486 -16.78 -6.75 -3.11
N GLU A 487 -16.83 -7.98 -2.56
CA GLU A 487 -18.03 -8.81 -2.47
C GLU A 487 -18.49 -8.99 -1.01
N MET A 488 -19.69 -9.58 -0.83
CA MET A 488 -20.24 -9.94 0.48
C MET A 488 -20.21 -11.44 0.71
N ARG A 489 -19.91 -11.87 1.95
CA ARG A 489 -20.07 -13.28 2.35
C ARG A 489 -20.65 -13.42 3.76
N LYS A 490 -21.44 -14.48 3.96
CA LYS A 490 -21.79 -14.98 5.30
C LYS A 490 -20.70 -15.94 5.77
N VAL A 491 -20.19 -15.71 6.97
CA VAL A 491 -19.24 -16.61 7.61
C VAL A 491 -19.74 -16.97 9.01
N LYS A 492 -19.50 -18.22 9.43
CA LYS A 492 -19.68 -18.62 10.82
C LYS A 492 -18.58 -17.98 11.67
N ALA A 493 -18.96 -17.29 12.73
CA ALA A 493 -18.04 -16.68 13.67
C ALA A 493 -18.26 -17.30 15.06
N GLU A 494 -17.29 -18.07 15.54
CA GLU A 494 -17.45 -18.79 16.82
C GLU A 494 -17.32 -17.86 18.04
N SER A 495 -16.68 -16.69 17.91
CA SER A 495 -16.67 -15.58 18.88
C SER A 495 -15.77 -14.45 18.37
N TRP A 496 -16.06 -13.19 18.73
CA TRP A 496 -15.14 -12.05 18.52
C TRP A 496 -14.21 -11.91 19.73
N ASP A 497 -13.37 -12.91 19.96
CA ASP A 497 -12.46 -12.86 21.10
C ASP A 497 -11.27 -11.95 20.81
N ASN A 498 -10.94 -11.10 21.78
CA ASN A 498 -9.70 -10.32 21.75
C ASN A 498 -8.51 -11.28 21.79
N ILE A 499 -7.54 -11.11 20.90
CA ILE A 499 -6.35 -11.97 20.87
C ILE A 499 -5.14 -11.35 21.58
N SER A 500 -4.36 -12.20 22.22
CA SER A 500 -3.00 -11.83 22.61
C SER A 500 -2.05 -12.16 21.47
N VAL A 501 -1.25 -11.18 21.04
CA VAL A 501 -0.24 -11.37 20.00
C VAL A 501 1.14 -11.32 20.63
N HIS A 502 1.96 -12.33 20.37
CA HIS A 502 3.33 -12.46 20.91
C HIS A 502 4.40 -12.57 19.82
N VAL A 503 4.01 -12.36 18.57
CA VAL A 503 4.87 -12.27 17.39
C VAL A 503 4.93 -10.80 16.92
N PRO A 504 5.85 -10.41 16.01
CA PRO A 504 5.86 -9.08 15.42
C PRO A 504 4.49 -8.67 14.88
N VAL A 505 4.05 -7.46 15.23
CA VAL A 505 2.75 -6.90 14.83
C VAL A 505 2.96 -5.89 13.71
N ILE A 506 2.35 -6.16 12.56
CA ILE A 506 2.35 -5.29 11.39
C ILE A 506 0.93 -4.79 11.16
N SER A 507 0.76 -3.48 11.13
CA SER A 507 -0.54 -2.90 10.74
C SER A 507 -0.72 -2.98 9.24
N HIS A 508 -1.83 -3.57 8.82
CA HIS A 508 -2.11 -3.88 7.44
C HIS A 508 -2.91 -2.76 6.75
N GLU A 509 -2.51 -2.44 5.53
CA GLU A 509 -3.21 -1.52 4.62
C GLU A 509 -3.59 -0.19 5.28
N VAL A 510 -2.59 0.45 5.88
CA VAL A 510 -2.66 1.75 6.55
C VAL A 510 -2.74 2.88 5.53
N GLY A 511 -3.39 3.99 5.90
CA GLY A 511 -3.38 5.18 5.06
C GLY A 511 -4.24 5.03 3.80
N GLN A 512 -5.55 5.14 3.98
CA GLN A 512 -6.53 5.04 2.89
C GLN A 512 -7.33 6.33 2.83
N TYR A 513 -6.68 7.37 2.32
CA TYR A 513 -7.16 8.75 2.37
C TYR A 513 -7.34 9.27 0.95
N ALA A 514 -8.58 9.32 0.46
CA ALA A 514 -8.85 9.67 -0.93
C ALA A 514 -8.49 11.12 -1.25
N ILE A 515 -7.97 11.35 -2.45
CA ILE A 515 -7.59 12.67 -2.99
C ILE A 515 -8.44 12.95 -4.22
N PHE A 516 -8.89 14.19 -4.41
CA PHE A 516 -9.64 14.56 -5.61
C PHE A 516 -8.78 14.32 -6.87
N PRO A 517 -9.31 13.78 -7.99
CA PRO A 517 -8.48 13.39 -9.14
C PRO A 517 -7.63 14.51 -9.76
N ASP A 518 -6.40 14.17 -10.16
CA ASP A 518 -5.58 14.99 -11.07
C ASP A 518 -5.92 14.67 -12.53
N PHE A 519 -6.68 15.55 -13.18
CA PHE A 519 -7.11 15.33 -14.55
C PHE A 519 -6.02 15.58 -15.61
N ASP A 520 -4.88 16.16 -15.25
CA ASP A 520 -3.76 16.31 -16.19
C ASP A 520 -3.06 14.94 -16.41
N GLU A 521 -3.20 14.00 -15.47
CA GLU A 521 -2.65 12.64 -15.54
C GLU A 521 -3.18 11.83 -16.74
N ILE A 522 -4.40 12.13 -17.21
CA ILE A 522 -5.04 11.42 -18.33
C ILE A 522 -4.10 11.37 -19.56
N ALA A 523 -3.31 12.42 -19.81
CA ALA A 523 -2.41 12.51 -20.95
C ALA A 523 -1.16 11.60 -20.83
N GLU A 524 -0.89 11.03 -19.66
CA GLU A 524 0.22 10.11 -19.41
C GLU A 524 -0.08 8.66 -19.80
N TYR A 525 -1.37 8.31 -19.92
CA TYR A 525 -1.81 6.97 -20.29
C TYR A 525 -1.79 6.80 -21.81
N LYS A 526 -0.61 6.44 -22.33
CA LYS A 526 -0.36 6.22 -23.77
C LYS A 526 -0.18 4.75 -24.14
N GLY A 527 -0.20 3.88 -23.14
CA GLY A 527 -0.04 2.44 -23.27
C GLY A 527 -1.36 1.73 -23.58
N PRO A 528 -1.48 0.44 -23.24
CA PRO A 528 -2.67 -0.35 -23.54
C PRO A 528 -3.86 -0.04 -22.63
N VAL A 529 -3.64 0.62 -21.49
CA VAL A 529 -4.70 0.99 -20.56
C VAL A 529 -4.88 2.49 -20.47
N HIS A 530 -6.15 2.90 -20.37
CA HIS A 530 -6.58 4.30 -20.37
C HIS A 530 -7.38 4.64 -19.12
N HIS A 531 -7.32 5.91 -18.73
CA HIS A 531 -8.01 6.42 -17.54
C HIS A 531 -9.42 6.96 -17.86
N GLU A 532 -10.29 6.13 -18.45
CA GLU A 532 -11.63 6.54 -18.89
C GLU A 532 -12.53 7.02 -17.71
N ALA A 533 -12.34 6.46 -16.51
CA ALA A 533 -13.01 6.96 -15.29
C ALA A 533 -12.69 8.44 -15.00
N TYR A 534 -11.42 8.84 -15.11
CA TYR A 534 -11.02 10.25 -14.93
C TYR A 534 -11.60 11.13 -16.04
N ALA A 535 -11.63 10.65 -17.28
CA ALA A 535 -12.26 11.39 -18.37
C ALA A 535 -13.76 11.62 -18.12
N ALA A 536 -14.46 10.61 -17.60
CA ALA A 536 -15.86 10.71 -17.20
C ALA A 536 -16.06 11.66 -16.01
N TYR A 537 -15.22 11.59 -14.97
CA TYR A 537 -15.28 12.50 -13.83
C TYR A 537 -15.01 13.95 -14.24
N LYS A 538 -14.02 14.19 -15.10
CA LYS A 538 -13.70 15.51 -15.65
C LYS A 538 -14.89 16.10 -16.40
N LYS A 539 -15.50 15.32 -17.28
CA LYS A 539 -16.71 15.72 -18.03
C LYS A 539 -17.88 16.01 -17.08
N GLY A 540 -18.12 15.14 -16.11
CA GLY A 540 -19.19 15.34 -15.12
C GLY A 540 -18.99 16.62 -14.30
N LEU A 541 -17.74 16.96 -13.96
CA LEU A 541 -17.41 18.20 -13.24
C LEU A 541 -17.58 19.45 -14.12
N GLU A 542 -17.32 19.33 -15.42
CA GLU A 542 -17.62 20.38 -16.41
C GLU A 542 -19.12 20.63 -16.53
N GLU A 543 -19.92 19.56 -16.64
CA GLU A 543 -21.39 19.63 -16.67
C GLU A 543 -21.96 20.24 -15.39
N ALA A 544 -21.33 19.99 -14.23
CA ALA A 544 -21.66 20.61 -12.96
C ALA A 544 -21.18 22.08 -12.82
N GLY A 545 -20.47 22.62 -13.82
CA GLY A 545 -19.96 23.99 -13.81
C GLY A 545 -18.85 24.25 -12.78
N MET A 546 -18.09 23.21 -12.42
CA MET A 546 -17.03 23.26 -11.40
C MET A 546 -15.64 22.87 -11.92
N LEU A 547 -15.49 22.62 -13.23
CA LEU A 547 -14.19 22.22 -13.79
C LEU A 547 -13.10 23.25 -13.50
N HIS A 548 -13.39 24.55 -13.45
CA HIS A 548 -12.36 25.56 -13.11
C HIS A 548 -11.75 25.42 -11.71
N ARG A 549 -12.36 24.61 -10.82
CA ARG A 549 -11.92 24.37 -9.43
C ARG A 549 -11.15 23.06 -9.22
N TRP A 550 -11.05 22.19 -10.22
CA TRP A 550 -10.53 20.83 -9.99
C TRP A 550 -9.12 20.83 -9.36
N ARG A 551 -8.24 21.76 -9.77
CA ARG A 551 -6.90 21.91 -9.18
C ARG A 551 -6.94 22.38 -7.74
N ASP A 552 -7.85 23.29 -7.43
CA ASP A 552 -8.05 23.77 -6.06
C ASP A 552 -8.54 22.60 -5.16
N PHE A 553 -9.47 21.78 -5.66
CA PHE A 553 -9.94 20.58 -4.96
C PHE A 553 -8.85 19.52 -4.78
N PHE A 554 -8.05 19.26 -5.82
CA PHE A 554 -6.91 18.34 -5.78
C PHE A 554 -5.89 18.75 -4.71
N HIS A 555 -5.43 20.00 -4.74
CA HIS A 555 -4.44 20.47 -3.76
C HIS A 555 -5.00 20.51 -2.34
N ALA A 556 -6.26 20.93 -2.15
CA ALA A 556 -6.83 21.04 -0.82
C ALA A 556 -7.12 19.66 -0.18
N SER A 557 -7.72 18.74 -0.94
CA SER A 557 -7.93 17.36 -0.46
C SER A 557 -6.61 16.61 -0.28
N GLY A 558 -5.62 16.83 -1.17
CA GLY A 558 -4.30 16.24 -1.08
C GLY A 558 -3.51 16.68 0.16
N ALA A 559 -3.60 17.96 0.54
CA ALA A 559 -2.98 18.46 1.77
C ALA A 559 -3.58 17.82 3.04
N LEU A 560 -4.91 17.68 3.09
CA LEU A 560 -5.57 16.97 4.19
C LEU A 560 -5.20 15.48 4.21
N ALA A 561 -5.16 14.82 3.05
CA ALA A 561 -4.77 13.41 2.97
C ALA A 561 -3.33 13.20 3.46
N ALA A 562 -2.38 14.07 3.08
CA ALA A 562 -1.01 14.03 3.55
C ALA A 562 -0.91 14.18 5.08
N ASP A 563 -1.69 15.08 5.68
CA ASP A 563 -1.79 15.21 7.15
C ASP A 563 -2.38 13.94 7.81
N CYS A 564 -3.40 13.34 7.22
CA CYS A 564 -3.95 12.06 7.69
C CYS A 564 -2.89 10.94 7.63
N TYR A 565 -2.15 10.80 6.53
CA TYR A 565 -1.05 9.85 6.41
C TYR A 565 0.01 10.08 7.48
N ARG A 566 0.45 11.33 7.65
CA ARG A 566 1.42 11.72 8.67
C ARG A 566 0.97 11.25 10.05
N ARG A 567 -0.25 11.59 10.47
CA ARG A 567 -0.76 11.21 11.79
C ARG A 567 -0.86 9.69 11.99
N ASP A 568 -1.23 8.94 10.94
CA ASP A 568 -1.32 7.48 10.97
C ASP A 568 0.07 6.83 11.11
N ILE A 569 1.04 7.27 10.31
CA ILE A 569 2.43 6.76 10.33
C ILE A 569 3.13 7.15 11.64
N GLU A 570 3.00 8.40 12.09
CA GLU A 570 3.57 8.83 13.37
C GLU A 570 2.99 8.01 14.54
N THR A 571 1.71 7.65 14.49
CA THR A 571 1.11 6.72 15.47
C THR A 571 1.80 5.36 15.48
N ALA A 572 2.05 4.76 14.32
CA ALA A 572 2.77 3.49 14.25
C ALA A 572 4.22 3.62 14.77
N LEU A 573 4.91 4.72 14.43
CA LEU A 573 6.27 4.98 14.90
C LEU A 573 6.36 5.28 16.39
N ARG A 574 5.33 5.83 17.03
CA ARG A 574 5.29 5.98 18.50
C ARG A 574 4.98 4.69 19.25
N SER A 575 4.38 3.70 18.57
CA SER A 575 3.89 2.46 19.19
C SER A 575 5.00 1.42 19.36
N SER A 576 5.63 1.37 20.53
CA SER A 576 6.79 0.51 20.81
C SER A 576 6.55 -0.98 20.56
N MET A 577 5.31 -1.44 20.62
CA MET A 577 4.92 -2.85 20.42
C MET A 577 4.62 -3.21 18.96
N MET A 578 4.70 -2.25 18.04
CA MET A 578 4.60 -2.49 16.61
C MET A 578 5.97 -2.74 15.97
N SER A 579 5.97 -3.63 14.98
CA SER A 579 7.13 -3.95 14.15
C SER A 579 7.02 -3.41 12.71
N GLY A 580 5.90 -2.81 12.34
CA GLY A 580 5.79 -2.13 11.05
C GLY A 580 4.37 -1.79 10.63
N PHE A 581 4.26 -1.19 9.45
CA PHE A 581 3.01 -0.96 8.74
C PHE A 581 3.16 -1.29 7.26
N GLN A 582 2.04 -1.50 6.58
CA GLN A 582 1.95 -1.67 5.13
C GLN A 582 0.92 -0.67 4.61
N LEU A 583 1.33 0.34 3.84
CA LEU A 583 0.41 1.34 3.29
C LEU A 583 -0.48 0.76 2.19
N LEU A 584 -1.70 1.29 2.04
CA LEU A 584 -2.62 1.03 0.93
C LEU A 584 -3.06 2.34 0.28
N ASP A 585 -2.14 3.15 -0.24
CA ASP A 585 -0.78 2.85 -0.69
C ASP A 585 -0.07 4.22 -0.82
N ILE A 586 1.24 4.25 -0.95
CA ILE A 586 1.95 5.50 -1.33
C ILE A 586 1.73 5.84 -2.82
N GLN A 587 1.36 4.84 -3.63
CA GLN A 587 0.99 4.93 -5.04
C GLN A 587 -0.54 4.85 -5.22
N ASP A 588 -1.12 5.55 -6.19
CA ASP A 588 -2.53 5.34 -6.53
C ASP A 588 -2.78 3.89 -6.96
N PHE A 589 -3.88 3.34 -6.46
CA PHE A 589 -4.27 1.97 -6.74
C PHE A 589 -5.39 1.96 -7.80
N PRO A 590 -5.10 1.55 -9.05
CA PRO A 590 -6.06 1.63 -10.13
C PRO A 590 -7.22 0.63 -10.02
N GLY A 591 -7.07 -0.43 -9.22
CA GLY A 591 -8.09 -1.45 -9.04
C GLY A 591 -9.21 -1.07 -8.08
N GLN A 592 -10.26 -1.89 -8.03
CA GLN A 592 -11.33 -1.81 -7.03
C GLN A 592 -11.93 -0.40 -6.87
N GLY A 593 -12.29 0.23 -8.00
CA GLY A 593 -12.94 1.54 -8.03
C GLY A 593 -12.01 2.74 -8.25
N VAL A 594 -10.78 2.51 -8.73
CA VAL A 594 -9.73 3.52 -8.91
C VAL A 594 -9.52 4.36 -7.64
N ALA A 595 -8.70 3.85 -6.72
CA ALA A 595 -8.36 4.51 -5.48
C ALA A 595 -7.32 5.62 -5.71
N THR A 596 -7.74 6.87 -5.48
CA THR A 596 -6.87 8.05 -5.56
C THR A 596 -6.20 8.36 -4.23
N VAL A 597 -5.62 7.34 -3.60
CA VAL A 597 -5.09 7.39 -2.23
C VAL A 597 -3.62 7.76 -2.16
N GLY A 598 -2.85 7.57 -3.23
CA GLY A 598 -1.40 7.74 -3.22
C GLY A 598 -0.98 9.20 -3.27
N ILE A 599 0.17 9.51 -2.66
CA ILE A 599 0.91 10.76 -2.93
C ILE A 599 1.71 10.67 -4.24
N LEU A 600 1.94 9.45 -4.73
CA LEU A 600 2.38 9.14 -6.08
C LEU A 600 1.17 8.72 -6.93
N ASN A 601 1.18 9.06 -8.20
CA ASN A 601 0.19 8.55 -9.15
C ASN A 601 0.47 7.09 -9.54
N ALA A 602 -0.40 6.46 -10.32
CA ALA A 602 -0.26 5.05 -10.67
C ALA A 602 0.99 4.74 -11.53
N ASN A 603 1.65 5.76 -12.08
CA ASN A 603 2.92 5.66 -12.80
C ASN A 603 4.15 5.95 -11.91
N MET A 604 4.00 5.94 -10.57
CA MET A 604 5.06 6.24 -9.59
C MET A 604 5.64 7.65 -9.71
N ARG A 605 4.84 8.63 -10.19
CA ARG A 605 5.25 10.03 -10.25
C ARG A 605 4.66 10.80 -9.08
N SER A 606 5.45 11.73 -8.52
CA SER A 606 4.95 12.64 -7.51
C SER A 606 3.78 13.47 -8.04
N LYS A 607 2.71 13.54 -7.26
CA LYS A 607 1.57 14.42 -7.47
C LYS A 607 1.85 15.89 -7.13
N GLY A 608 3.05 16.20 -6.63
CA GLY A 608 3.42 17.56 -6.20
C GLY A 608 2.71 18.03 -4.92
N LEU A 609 2.14 17.11 -4.15
CA LEU A 609 1.43 17.40 -2.90
C LEU A 609 2.36 17.44 -1.68
N ILE A 610 3.44 16.65 -1.72
CA ILE A 610 4.47 16.57 -0.69
C ILE A 610 5.79 16.09 -1.32
N THR A 611 6.90 16.66 -0.89
CA THR A 611 8.24 16.24 -1.34
C THR A 611 8.71 14.98 -0.60
N PRO A 612 9.63 14.17 -1.17
CA PRO A 612 10.23 13.04 -0.46
C PRO A 612 10.88 13.47 0.87
N GLU A 613 11.56 14.63 0.89
CA GLU A 613 12.21 15.17 2.07
C GLU A 613 11.21 15.50 3.19
N GLU A 614 10.09 16.13 2.86
CA GLU A 614 9.02 16.43 3.82
C GLU A 614 8.34 15.15 4.32
N TRP A 615 8.13 14.15 3.46
CA TRP A 615 7.55 12.87 3.84
C TRP A 615 8.47 12.10 4.81
N ARG A 616 9.78 12.11 4.55
CA ARG A 616 10.77 11.45 5.42
C ARG A 616 10.83 12.03 6.83
N ARG A 617 10.35 13.26 7.06
CA ARG A 617 10.20 13.82 8.42
C ARG A 617 9.25 13.03 9.32
N PHE A 618 8.38 12.21 8.75
CA PHE A 618 7.51 11.29 9.50
C PHE A 618 7.56 9.83 9.03
N CYS A 619 8.34 9.51 8.00
CA CYS A 619 8.52 8.13 7.51
C CYS A 619 9.99 7.89 7.14
N ALA A 620 10.82 7.56 8.13
CA ALA A 620 12.24 7.26 7.94
C ALA A 620 12.75 6.30 9.02
N GLU A 621 14.03 5.91 8.90
CA GLU A 621 14.74 5.06 9.87
C GLU A 621 14.82 5.72 11.25
N THR A 622 14.99 7.04 11.27
CA THR A 622 15.06 7.90 12.46
C THR A 622 14.05 9.04 12.30
N VAL A 623 13.09 9.14 13.23
CA VAL A 623 12.05 10.18 13.23
C VAL A 623 11.92 10.76 14.64
N VAL A 624 11.90 12.09 14.74
CA VAL A 624 11.65 12.82 15.99
C VAL A 624 10.20 13.28 16.05
N LEU A 625 9.55 13.10 17.20
CA LEU A 625 8.10 13.14 17.35
C LEU A 625 7.71 13.97 18.58
N ALA A 626 6.64 14.76 18.44
CA ALA A 626 5.98 15.44 19.55
C ALA A 626 4.67 14.73 19.90
N GLU A 627 4.36 14.69 21.20
CA GLU A 627 3.10 14.21 21.74
C GLU A 627 2.31 15.40 22.27
N LEU A 628 1.37 15.88 21.45
CA LEU A 628 0.45 17.00 21.73
C LEU A 628 -1.00 16.50 21.78
N ASP A 629 -1.76 16.91 22.79
CA ASP A 629 -3.17 16.54 22.99
C ASP A 629 -4.14 17.22 22.01
N GLY A 630 -3.66 18.23 21.30
CA GLY A 630 -4.38 18.95 20.25
C GLY A 630 -3.43 19.77 19.38
N PHE A 631 -4.00 20.56 18.48
CA PHE A 631 -3.26 21.56 17.68
C PHE A 631 -3.90 22.95 17.75
N VAL A 632 -4.90 23.11 18.62
CA VAL A 632 -5.65 24.36 18.81
C VAL A 632 -5.73 24.62 20.30
N TYR A 633 -5.28 25.80 20.72
CA TYR A 633 -5.13 26.14 22.12
C TYR A 633 -5.59 27.57 22.40
N SER A 634 -6.04 27.82 23.62
CA SER A 634 -6.17 29.18 24.15
C SER A 634 -4.78 29.75 24.47
N ALA A 635 -4.63 31.08 24.35
CA ALA A 635 -3.45 31.79 24.81
C ALA A 635 -3.22 31.68 26.34
N ALA A 636 -4.24 31.26 27.09
CA ALA A 636 -4.16 30.99 28.53
C ALA A 636 -3.65 29.57 28.85
N ASP A 637 -3.60 28.68 27.87
CA ASP A 637 -3.21 27.28 28.09
C ASP A 637 -1.70 27.15 28.34
N GLU A 638 -1.33 26.28 29.27
CA GLU A 638 0.02 25.73 29.37
C GLU A 638 0.07 24.44 28.58
N ILE A 639 0.70 24.47 27.40
CA ILE A 639 0.75 23.36 26.47
C ILE A 639 1.81 22.38 26.96
N GLN A 640 1.39 21.16 27.29
CA GLN A 640 2.28 20.06 27.65
C GLN A 640 2.66 19.28 26.40
N CYS A 641 3.94 19.03 26.20
CA CYS A 641 4.46 18.35 25.01
C CYS A 641 5.45 17.26 25.42
N GLY A 642 5.10 16.00 25.15
CA GLY A 642 6.05 14.89 25.19
C GLY A 642 6.95 14.90 23.96
N LEU A 643 8.20 14.51 24.10
CA LEU A 643 9.17 14.45 23.01
C LEU A 643 9.82 13.06 22.97
N LEU A 644 9.87 12.46 21.79
CA LEU A 644 10.52 11.17 21.60
C LEU A 644 11.18 11.03 20.23
N ILE A 645 12.05 10.03 20.11
CA ILE A 645 12.66 9.59 18.86
C ILE A 645 12.29 8.13 18.66
N SER A 646 11.87 7.77 17.45
CA SER A 646 11.85 6.40 16.97
C SER A 646 13.02 6.21 16.02
N SER A 647 13.99 5.36 16.38
CA SER A 647 15.12 5.06 15.50
C SER A 647 15.42 3.56 15.44
N THR A 648 15.55 3.05 14.23
CA THR A 648 16.11 1.72 13.96
C THR A 648 17.54 1.78 13.43
N GLU A 649 18.12 2.97 13.27
CA GLU A 649 19.43 3.15 12.65
C GLU A 649 20.57 2.49 13.47
N PRO A 650 21.47 1.73 12.83
CA PRO A 650 22.56 1.05 13.54
C PRO A 650 23.47 2.02 14.28
N GLY A 651 23.67 1.78 15.59
CA GLY A 651 24.56 2.61 16.40
C GLY A 651 24.01 4.00 16.72
N PHE A 652 22.77 4.30 16.35
CA PHE A 652 22.13 5.56 16.67
C PHE A 652 22.15 5.84 18.17
N SER A 653 22.44 7.09 18.51
CA SER A 653 22.35 7.57 19.89
C SER A 653 22.05 9.05 19.91
N ALA A 654 21.19 9.45 20.84
CA ALA A 654 20.92 10.85 21.13
C ALA A 654 20.96 11.09 22.64
N GLU A 655 21.47 12.25 23.04
CA GLU A 655 21.45 12.70 24.44
C GLU A 655 20.29 13.66 24.70
N ARG A 656 19.83 14.38 23.68
CA ARG A 656 18.80 15.42 23.79
C ARG A 656 18.01 15.58 22.50
N ILE A 657 16.81 16.12 22.61
CA ILE A 657 16.00 16.64 21.50
C ILE A 657 16.01 18.17 21.61
N LEU A 658 16.41 18.85 20.54
CA LEU A 658 16.32 20.30 20.44
C LEU A 658 14.90 20.69 20.05
N TRP A 659 14.41 21.79 20.59
CA TRP A 659 13.11 22.34 20.22
C TRP A 659 13.20 23.86 20.09
N GLU A 660 12.43 24.40 19.15
CA GLU A 660 12.28 25.83 18.92
C GLU A 660 10.81 26.13 18.65
N LEU A 661 10.28 27.12 19.34
CA LEU A 661 8.92 27.59 19.16
C LEU A 661 8.95 28.92 18.40
N VAL A 662 8.30 28.93 17.23
CA VAL A 662 8.22 30.08 16.34
C VAL A 662 6.80 30.59 16.30
N VAL A 663 6.58 31.88 16.52
CA VAL A 663 5.26 32.54 16.42
C VAL A 663 5.36 33.64 15.36
N ASP A 664 4.48 33.62 14.36
CA ASP A 664 4.48 34.58 13.24
C ASP A 664 5.88 34.75 12.60
N GLY A 665 6.63 33.66 12.48
CA GLY A 665 7.96 33.61 11.89
C GLY A 665 9.11 34.12 12.78
N GLN A 666 8.85 34.38 14.06
CA GLN A 666 9.87 34.76 15.04
C GLN A 666 10.04 33.68 16.11
N ALA A 667 11.27 33.24 16.37
CA ALA A 667 11.56 32.36 17.49
C ALA A 667 11.28 33.09 18.82
N VAL A 668 10.37 32.53 19.61
CA VAL A 668 9.93 33.10 20.90
C VAL A 668 10.44 32.31 22.09
N ASP A 669 10.72 31.01 21.90
CA ASP A 669 11.30 30.15 22.92
C ASP A 669 12.08 29.00 22.25
N SER A 670 13.04 28.42 22.97
CA SER A 670 13.82 27.29 22.49
C SER A 670 14.54 26.59 23.64
N GLY A 671 14.88 25.32 23.44
CA GLY A 671 15.61 24.57 24.46
C GLY A 671 16.07 23.20 23.99
N ALA A 672 16.48 22.40 24.97
CA ALA A 672 16.91 21.04 24.74
C ALA A 672 16.37 20.12 25.85
N ALA A 673 15.56 19.14 25.47
CA ALA A 673 15.00 18.14 26.37
C ALA A 673 15.93 16.92 26.45
N GLN A 674 16.34 16.52 27.66
CA GLN A 674 17.29 15.41 27.82
C GLN A 674 16.60 14.06 27.67
N ILE A 675 17.23 13.10 26.99
CA ILE A 675 16.75 11.71 26.91
C ILE A 675 16.82 11.07 28.31
N LYS A 676 15.69 10.49 28.77
CA LYS A 676 15.56 9.83 30.08
C LYS A 676 15.38 8.34 30.00
N GLU A 677 14.71 7.88 28.97
CA GLU A 677 14.38 6.47 28.80
C GLU A 677 14.75 6.01 27.39
N ARG A 678 15.23 4.77 27.31
CA ARG A 678 15.56 4.07 26.07
C ARG A 678 14.94 2.69 26.16
N ASN A 679 13.97 2.41 25.30
CA ASN A 679 13.30 1.11 25.23
C ASN A 679 13.26 0.66 23.76
N GLY A 680 14.18 -0.24 23.40
CA GLY A 680 14.38 -0.65 22.01
C GLY A 680 14.63 0.56 21.11
N ARG A 681 13.84 0.67 20.04
CA ARG A 681 13.85 1.78 19.08
C ARG A 681 13.34 3.13 19.62
N ILE A 682 12.68 3.16 20.77
CA ILE A 682 12.06 4.38 21.31
C ILE A 682 12.96 5.05 22.35
N TYR A 683 13.29 6.31 22.13
CA TYR A 683 14.02 7.17 23.05
C TYR A 683 13.08 8.27 23.53
N ARG A 684 12.79 8.35 24.82
CA ARG A 684 11.90 9.39 25.38
C ARG A 684 12.71 10.46 26.10
N ALA A 685 12.42 11.72 25.80
CA ALA A 685 12.99 12.88 26.47
C ALA A 685 12.13 13.36 27.63
N GLU A 686 12.65 14.32 28.40
CA GLU A 686 11.84 15.15 29.28
C GLU A 686 10.71 15.83 28.49
N SER A 687 9.49 15.82 29.03
CA SER A 687 8.42 16.66 28.51
C SER A 687 8.77 18.13 28.67
N ILE A 688 8.32 18.94 27.72
CA ILE A 688 8.42 20.40 27.78
C ILE A 688 7.04 21.00 27.99
N ALA A 689 7.01 22.20 28.57
CA ALA A 689 5.79 22.97 28.76
C ALA A 689 6.05 24.41 28.34
N PHE A 690 5.12 25.01 27.61
CA PHE A 690 5.22 26.39 27.16
C PHE A 690 3.83 27.04 27.04
N THR A 691 3.81 28.37 27.13
CA THR A 691 2.60 29.18 26.95
C THR A 691 2.84 30.18 25.83
N ILE A 692 1.84 30.39 24.98
CA ILE A 692 1.94 31.29 23.84
C ILE A 692 1.04 32.50 24.08
N SER A 693 1.64 33.57 24.57
CA SER A 693 0.93 34.83 24.79
C SER A 693 0.66 35.54 23.45
N CYS A 694 -0.60 35.83 23.17
CA CYS A 694 -1.02 36.62 22.02
C CYS A 694 -2.26 37.47 22.36
N ASP A 695 -2.43 38.61 21.68
CA ASP A 695 -3.58 39.51 21.80
C ASP A 695 -4.54 39.41 20.60
N ARG A 696 -4.13 38.68 19.57
CA ARG A 696 -4.91 38.27 18.41
C ARG A 696 -4.61 36.80 18.08
N PRO A 697 -5.44 36.12 17.29
CA PRO A 697 -5.14 34.78 16.82
C PRO A 697 -3.83 34.76 16.04
N VAL A 698 -3.01 33.74 16.32
CA VAL A 698 -1.71 33.54 15.68
C VAL A 698 -1.52 32.08 15.32
N THR A 699 -0.60 31.84 14.39
CA THR A 699 -0.07 30.51 14.12
C THR A 699 1.31 30.40 14.76
N ALA A 700 1.54 29.29 15.47
CA ALA A 700 2.83 28.93 15.99
C ALA A 700 3.34 27.64 15.33
N GLU A 701 4.65 27.46 15.26
CA GLU A 701 5.30 26.24 14.79
C GLU A 701 6.27 25.76 15.86
N LEU A 702 6.05 24.53 16.34
CA LEU A 702 6.99 23.81 17.18
C LEU A 702 7.92 23.01 16.28
N HIS A 703 9.17 23.43 16.16
CA HIS A 703 10.23 22.69 15.49
C HIS A 703 10.94 21.81 16.50
N ILE A 704 11.16 20.55 16.16
CA ILE A 704 11.92 19.59 16.97
C ILE A 704 12.97 18.92 16.11
N SER A 705 14.15 18.67 16.69
CA SER A 705 15.25 18.05 15.95
C SER A 705 16.20 17.26 16.82
N VAL A 706 16.89 16.33 16.17
CA VAL A 706 18.13 15.70 16.61
C VAL A 706 19.19 16.16 15.62
N GLU A 707 20.19 16.88 16.12
CA GLU A 707 21.16 17.64 15.31
C GLU A 707 21.82 16.76 14.24
N GLY A 708 21.57 17.07 12.96
CA GLY A 708 22.12 16.35 11.81
C GLY A 708 21.43 15.04 11.44
N GLU A 709 20.47 14.57 12.24
CA GLU A 709 19.88 13.23 12.10
C GLU A 709 18.41 13.27 11.64
N ALA A 710 17.56 14.04 12.33
CA ALA A 710 16.14 14.11 12.03
C ALA A 710 15.53 15.44 12.50
N GLU A 711 14.51 15.90 11.78
CA GLU A 711 13.72 17.07 12.14
C GLU A 711 12.23 16.82 11.88
N ASN A 712 11.38 17.48 12.65
CA ASN A 712 9.95 17.50 12.43
C ASN A 712 9.35 18.82 12.94
N SER A 713 8.16 19.19 12.47
CA SER A 713 7.47 20.41 12.93
C SER A 713 5.97 20.24 13.07
N TYR A 714 5.38 20.94 14.04
CA TYR A 714 3.95 20.90 14.33
C TYR A 714 3.38 22.31 14.34
N LYS A 715 2.37 22.56 13.49
CA LYS A 715 1.67 23.83 13.41
C LYS A 715 0.55 23.87 14.46
N LEU A 716 0.53 24.93 15.25
CA LEU A 716 -0.43 25.17 16.33
C LEU A 716 -1.24 26.44 16.03
N TYR A 717 -2.51 26.43 16.37
CA TYR A 717 -3.42 27.57 16.26
C TYR A 717 -3.73 28.11 17.66
N ILE A 718 -3.31 29.34 17.94
CA ILE A 718 -3.43 29.93 19.27
C ILE A 718 -4.44 31.08 19.22
N TYR A 719 -5.39 31.03 20.13
CA TYR A 719 -6.51 31.95 20.18
C TYR A 719 -6.58 32.65 21.55
N PRO A 720 -6.54 33.99 21.61
CA PRO A 720 -6.75 34.71 22.86
C PRO A 720 -8.16 34.48 23.42
N ASP A 721 -8.30 34.45 24.74
CA ASP A 721 -9.60 34.37 25.38
C ASP A 721 -10.42 35.64 25.14
N ILE A 722 -11.62 35.46 24.55
CA ILE A 722 -12.59 36.53 24.31
C ILE A 722 -13.98 36.14 24.85
N ASP A 723 -14.73 37.11 25.37
CA ASP A 723 -16.12 36.92 25.85
C ASP A 723 -17.13 37.12 24.72
N VAL A 724 -16.98 36.36 23.63
CA VAL A 724 -18.00 36.28 22.57
C VAL A 724 -19.10 35.35 23.06
N LYS A 725 -20.32 35.87 23.13
CA LYS A 725 -21.50 35.09 23.52
C LYS A 725 -22.20 34.60 22.26
N ILE A 726 -22.35 33.29 22.16
CA ILE A 726 -23.03 32.62 21.05
C ILE A 726 -24.22 31.87 21.65
N SER A 727 -25.41 32.18 21.17
CA SER A 727 -26.64 31.44 21.46
C SER A 727 -27.28 30.97 20.17
N GLU A 728 -28.35 30.17 20.25
CA GLU A 728 -29.13 29.77 19.07
C GLU A 728 -29.74 30.96 18.30
N THR A 729 -29.86 32.13 18.94
CA THR A 729 -30.58 33.29 18.38
C THR A 729 -29.70 34.51 18.16
N GLU A 730 -28.47 34.55 18.69
CA GLU A 730 -27.64 35.76 18.64
C GLU A 730 -26.14 35.45 18.80
N ILE A 731 -25.32 36.24 18.09
CA ILE A 731 -23.88 36.39 18.35
C ILE A 731 -23.63 37.80 18.91
N ALA A 732 -22.88 37.88 20.00
CA ALA A 732 -22.74 39.08 20.80
C ALA A 732 -21.29 39.28 21.29
N TYR A 733 -20.73 40.45 21.01
CA TYR A 733 -19.42 40.86 21.52
C TYR A 733 -19.37 42.38 21.74
N ASN A 734 -19.00 42.82 22.94
CA ASN A 734 -19.08 44.24 23.35
C ASN A 734 -20.48 44.83 23.04
N GLU A 735 -20.55 45.94 22.30
CA GLU A 735 -21.80 46.58 21.85
C GLU A 735 -22.34 45.98 20.53
N LYS A 736 -21.56 45.16 19.83
CA LYS A 736 -21.97 44.51 18.57
C LYS A 736 -22.90 43.33 18.86
N ARG A 737 -23.95 43.20 18.05
CA ARG A 737 -24.96 42.14 18.11
C ARG A 737 -25.42 41.81 16.70
N ALA A 738 -25.50 40.52 16.39
CA ALA A 738 -26.13 40.03 15.17
C ALA A 738 -27.07 38.87 15.51
N ALA A 739 -28.29 38.91 14.99
CA ALA A 739 -29.23 37.82 15.16
C ALA A 739 -28.78 36.59 14.35
N ILE A 740 -29.03 35.40 14.89
CA ILE A 740 -29.00 34.14 14.14
C ILE A 740 -30.45 33.84 13.72
N THR A 741 -30.67 33.55 12.45
CA THR A 741 -32.00 33.25 11.92
C THR A 741 -31.97 32.05 10.98
N HIS A 742 -33.08 31.31 10.97
CA HIS A 742 -33.35 30.20 10.05
C HIS A 742 -34.24 30.63 8.87
N ASP A 743 -34.59 31.91 8.80
CA ASP A 743 -35.37 32.51 7.72
C ASP A 743 -34.47 33.40 6.85
N ILE A 744 -34.22 32.98 5.61
CA ILE A 744 -33.31 33.66 4.71
C ILE A 744 -33.77 35.10 4.41
N GLU A 745 -35.08 35.37 4.38
CA GLU A 745 -35.58 36.72 4.09
C GLU A 745 -35.17 37.73 5.16
N GLN A 746 -35.01 37.29 6.41
CA GLN A 746 -34.55 38.14 7.51
C GLN A 746 -33.05 38.45 7.40
N ALA A 747 -32.28 37.55 6.81
CA ALA A 747 -30.83 37.69 6.65
C ALA A 747 -30.40 38.46 5.39
N LYS A 748 -31.29 38.62 4.39
CA LYS A 748 -30.98 39.34 3.14
C LYS A 748 -30.50 40.78 3.30
N ASN A 749 -30.85 41.44 4.41
CA ASN A 749 -30.39 42.79 4.71
C ASN A 749 -28.92 42.84 5.16
N GLY A 750 -28.24 41.69 5.28
CA GLY A 750 -26.84 41.56 5.65
C GLY A 750 -26.53 41.75 7.13
N LYS A 751 -27.54 41.82 8.02
CA LYS A 751 -27.37 42.11 9.46
C LYS A 751 -27.63 40.93 10.39
N ALA A 752 -28.05 39.80 9.83
CA ALA A 752 -28.27 38.56 10.57
C ALA A 752 -27.51 37.42 9.90
N LEU A 753 -26.98 36.50 10.72
CA LEU A 753 -26.38 35.27 10.24
C LEU A 753 -27.51 34.29 9.89
N TYR A 754 -27.53 33.82 8.65
CA TYR A 754 -28.43 32.75 8.25
C TYR A 754 -27.79 31.39 8.55
N VAL A 755 -28.47 30.58 9.36
CA VAL A 755 -28.09 29.18 9.58
C VAL A 755 -29.22 28.30 9.06
N PRO A 756 -29.05 27.56 7.96
CA PRO A 756 -30.13 26.75 7.41
C PRO A 756 -30.52 25.60 8.35
N LEU A 757 -31.82 25.31 8.45
CA LEU A 757 -32.33 24.08 9.09
C LEU A 757 -32.16 22.91 8.13
N LEU A 758 -30.96 22.34 8.11
CA LEU A 758 -30.63 21.16 7.32
C LEU A 758 -31.00 19.90 8.12
N ASP A 759 -31.83 19.05 7.52
CA ASP A 759 -32.26 17.78 8.09
C ASP A 759 -31.30 16.65 7.72
N GLU A 760 -31.63 15.41 8.11
CA GLU A 760 -30.85 14.19 7.88
C GLU A 760 -30.53 13.89 6.40
N GLN A 761 -31.27 14.47 5.45
CA GLN A 761 -31.04 14.27 4.01
C GLN A 761 -29.83 15.04 3.48
N SER A 762 -29.40 16.09 4.19
CA SER A 762 -28.16 16.79 3.88
C SER A 762 -26.94 15.92 4.22
N LEU A 763 -25.78 16.23 3.65
CA LEU A 763 -24.56 15.49 4.05
C LEU A 763 -24.06 16.00 5.41
N ALA A 764 -23.65 15.09 6.29
CA ALA A 764 -22.98 15.47 7.53
C ALA A 764 -21.63 16.14 7.23
N GLY A 765 -21.18 17.05 8.10
CA GLY A 765 -19.81 17.55 8.02
C GLY A 765 -18.83 16.53 8.61
N GLU A 766 -17.87 16.10 7.79
CA GLU A 766 -16.79 15.19 8.20
C GLU A 766 -15.42 15.84 8.05
N TYR A 767 -14.55 15.62 9.04
CA TYR A 767 -13.21 16.22 9.06
C TYR A 767 -12.20 15.45 8.21
N CYS A 768 -12.19 14.12 8.33
CA CYS A 768 -11.30 13.26 7.57
C CYS A 768 -11.78 13.14 6.12
N THR A 769 -10.84 13.01 5.19
CA THR A 769 -11.18 12.62 3.81
C THR A 769 -11.80 11.23 3.77
N ASP A 770 -12.56 10.94 2.72
CA ASP A 770 -13.24 9.67 2.53
C ASP A 770 -12.26 8.50 2.42
N PHE A 771 -12.74 7.32 2.83
CA PHE A 771 -11.96 6.10 2.83
C PHE A 771 -11.88 5.50 1.43
N TRP A 772 -10.67 5.40 0.88
CA TRP A 772 -10.33 4.70 -0.38
C TRP A 772 -11.11 5.14 -1.63
N CYS A 773 -12.36 4.68 -1.77
CA CYS A 773 -13.23 4.89 -2.94
C CYS A 773 -14.70 4.93 -2.52
N TYR A 774 -15.28 6.13 -2.58
CA TYR A 774 -16.68 6.37 -2.24
C TYR A 774 -17.65 5.42 -2.96
N GLY A 775 -17.53 5.27 -4.28
CA GLY A 775 -18.48 4.52 -5.10
C GLY A 775 -18.59 3.06 -4.69
N MET A 776 -17.43 2.42 -4.48
CA MET A 776 -17.33 1.04 -4.04
C MET A 776 -17.88 0.88 -2.62
N PHE A 777 -17.40 1.66 -1.66
CA PHE A 777 -17.80 1.51 -0.26
C PHE A 777 -19.24 1.96 0.02
N ARG A 778 -19.81 2.88 -0.78
CA ARG A 778 -21.26 3.14 -0.79
C ARG A 778 -22.01 1.86 -1.14
N SER A 779 -21.67 1.24 -2.27
CA SER A 779 -22.35 0.03 -2.74
C SER A 779 -22.26 -1.10 -1.73
N ILE A 780 -21.10 -1.28 -1.09
CA ILE A 780 -20.91 -2.29 -0.05
C ILE A 780 -21.76 -1.98 1.18
N SER A 781 -21.73 -0.75 1.70
CA SER A 781 -22.58 -0.34 2.83
C SER A 781 -24.06 -0.58 2.57
N GLU A 782 -24.57 -0.17 1.40
CA GLU A 782 -25.97 -0.38 1.00
C GLU A 782 -26.33 -1.86 0.98
N SER A 783 -25.45 -2.69 0.39
CA SER A 783 -25.67 -4.12 0.29
C SER A 783 -25.68 -4.85 1.66
N MET A 784 -24.95 -4.32 2.64
CA MET A 784 -24.93 -4.82 4.02
C MET A 784 -26.02 -4.23 4.92
N GLY A 785 -26.82 -3.27 4.42
CA GLY A 785 -27.76 -2.51 5.25
C GLY A 785 -27.08 -1.67 6.33
N LYS A 786 -25.83 -1.25 6.08
CA LYS A 786 -25.03 -0.40 6.99
C LYS A 786 -25.08 1.06 6.55
N PRO A 787 -24.74 2.01 7.44
CA PRO A 787 -24.65 3.41 7.06
C PRO A 787 -23.70 3.63 5.87
N VAL A 788 -24.12 4.48 4.94
CA VAL A 788 -23.34 4.87 3.76
C VAL A 788 -22.28 5.90 4.16
N PRO A 789 -21.03 5.80 3.66
CA PRO A 789 -20.02 6.82 3.90
C PRO A 789 -20.45 8.20 3.39
N THR A 790 -20.04 9.26 4.08
CA THR A 790 -20.37 10.63 3.67
C THR A 790 -19.74 10.99 2.33
N GLY A 791 -18.50 10.57 2.06
CA GLY A 791 -17.87 10.76 0.75
C GLY A 791 -17.30 12.15 0.48
N THR A 792 -17.04 12.96 1.51
CA THR A 792 -16.44 14.30 1.37
C THR A 792 -14.93 14.24 1.56
N LEU A 793 -14.19 15.13 0.88
CA LEU A 793 -12.72 15.09 0.80
C LEU A 793 -12.04 16.25 1.54
N GLY A 794 -12.75 16.89 2.48
CA GLY A 794 -12.28 18.04 3.23
C GLY A 794 -12.85 19.37 2.73
N LEU A 795 -12.13 20.47 3.01
CA LEU A 795 -12.54 21.84 2.73
C LEU A 795 -11.63 22.49 1.71
N LEU A 796 -12.21 23.33 0.84
CA LEU A 796 -11.47 24.34 0.08
C LEU A 796 -11.84 25.72 0.64
N ILE A 797 -10.84 26.44 1.14
CA ILE A 797 -11.03 27.69 1.90
C ILE A 797 -10.45 28.88 1.14
N ASN A 798 -11.28 29.91 0.95
CA ASN A 798 -10.84 31.19 0.41
C ASN A 798 -10.15 32.02 1.50
N LYS A 799 -8.83 31.84 1.66
CA LYS A 799 -8.01 32.61 2.62
C LYS A 799 -8.08 34.14 2.44
N LYS A 800 -8.54 34.62 1.28
CA LYS A 800 -8.67 36.06 0.98
C LYS A 800 -10.03 36.62 1.40
N SER A 801 -10.92 35.79 1.94
CA SER A 801 -12.22 36.22 2.41
C SER A 801 -12.10 37.17 3.59
N GLU A 802 -12.79 38.32 3.54
CA GLU A 802 -12.90 39.23 4.69
C GLU A 802 -13.56 38.57 5.91
N LEU A 803 -14.34 37.51 5.69
CA LEU A 803 -14.99 36.72 6.75
C LEU A 803 -14.00 35.88 7.58
N LEU A 804 -12.79 35.66 7.06
CA LEU A 804 -11.75 34.82 7.67
C LEU A 804 -10.51 35.63 8.05
N ARG A 805 -10.55 36.96 7.93
CA ARG A 805 -9.38 37.82 8.16
C ARG A 805 -8.77 37.62 9.54
N ASP A 806 -9.62 37.50 10.55
CA ASP A 806 -9.23 37.36 11.96
C ASP A 806 -9.31 35.89 12.44
N PHE A 807 -9.34 34.95 11.49
CA PHE A 807 -9.36 33.50 11.73
C PHE A 807 -8.22 32.81 10.95
N PRO A 808 -7.06 32.56 11.59
CA PRO A 808 -5.91 31.94 10.95
C PRO A 808 -6.29 30.59 10.33
N CYS A 809 -6.06 30.45 9.02
CA CYS A 809 -6.42 29.25 8.28
C CYS A 809 -5.53 29.05 7.07
N GLU A 810 -5.56 27.81 6.56
CA GLU A 810 -5.00 27.45 5.27
C GLU A 810 -6.09 27.35 4.20
N SER A 811 -5.70 27.10 2.95
CA SER A 811 -6.64 26.91 1.84
C SER A 811 -7.32 25.54 1.85
N HIS A 812 -7.00 24.72 2.85
CA HIS A 812 -7.43 23.33 3.02
C HIS A 812 -7.81 23.08 4.49
N THR A 813 -8.45 21.94 4.75
CA THR A 813 -8.83 21.53 6.12
C THR A 813 -7.62 21.46 7.04
N THR A 814 -7.71 22.11 8.19
CA THR A 814 -6.72 22.08 9.27
C THR A 814 -7.42 21.95 10.63
N PRO A 815 -6.72 21.60 11.73
CA PRO A 815 -7.35 21.18 12.99
C PRO A 815 -8.40 22.12 13.61
N GLN A 816 -8.25 23.44 13.50
CA GLN A 816 -9.22 24.43 13.97
C GLN A 816 -10.60 24.37 13.27
N TRP A 817 -10.70 23.65 12.15
CA TRP A 817 -11.98 23.40 11.50
C TRP A 817 -12.72 22.18 12.06
N TYR A 818 -12.08 21.34 12.89
CA TYR A 818 -12.66 20.07 13.34
C TYR A 818 -14.05 20.25 13.97
N GLU A 819 -14.14 21.07 15.03
CA GLU A 819 -15.40 21.26 15.74
C GLU A 819 -16.46 21.97 14.88
N ILE A 820 -16.02 22.96 14.09
CA ILE A 820 -16.89 23.73 13.18
C ILE A 820 -17.54 22.80 12.15
N VAL A 821 -16.76 21.88 11.57
CA VAL A 821 -17.23 20.91 10.57
C VAL A 821 -18.10 19.84 11.21
N LYS A 822 -17.67 19.22 12.31
CA LYS A 822 -18.42 18.15 12.98
C LYS A 822 -19.78 18.61 13.52
N HIS A 823 -19.93 19.91 13.81
CA HIS A 823 -21.20 20.53 14.21
C HIS A 823 -21.92 21.23 13.04
N SER A 824 -21.73 20.75 11.81
CA SER A 824 -22.38 21.28 10.61
C SER A 824 -23.05 20.20 9.77
N ARG A 825 -23.88 20.65 8.82
CA ARG A 825 -24.34 19.85 7.66
C ARG A 825 -24.03 20.63 6.40
N CYS A 826 -23.74 19.96 5.30
CA CYS A 826 -23.34 20.59 4.05
C CYS A 826 -24.56 21.20 3.37
N ALA A 827 -24.49 22.48 2.99
CA ALA A 827 -25.51 23.08 2.14
C ALA A 827 -25.33 22.58 0.70
N ASP A 828 -26.42 22.08 0.11
CA ASP A 828 -26.48 21.76 -1.32
C ASP A 828 -26.76 23.04 -2.12
N LEU A 829 -25.80 23.42 -2.96
CA LEU A 829 -25.83 24.63 -3.78
C LEU A 829 -25.91 24.30 -5.27
N ASP A 830 -26.25 23.06 -5.64
CA ASP A 830 -26.38 22.66 -7.03
C ASP A 830 -27.38 23.54 -7.78
N GLY A 831 -27.10 23.79 -9.06
CA GLY A 831 -27.89 24.67 -9.91
C GLY A 831 -27.75 26.17 -9.60
N THR A 832 -26.83 26.55 -8.70
CA THR A 832 -26.46 27.95 -8.44
C THR A 832 -25.07 28.28 -8.97
N ASP A 833 -24.78 29.58 -9.09
CA ASP A 833 -23.47 30.16 -9.39
C ASP A 833 -22.72 30.62 -8.12
N ILE A 834 -23.21 30.23 -6.95
CA ILE A 834 -22.62 30.61 -5.66
C ILE A 834 -21.25 29.94 -5.54
N GLU A 835 -20.22 30.76 -5.29
CA GLU A 835 -18.89 30.29 -4.92
C GLU A 835 -18.73 30.44 -3.39
N PRO A 836 -18.80 29.35 -2.62
CA PRO A 836 -18.52 29.38 -1.19
C PRO A 836 -17.17 30.02 -0.86
N GLU A 837 -17.15 30.66 0.31
CA GLU A 837 -15.93 31.13 0.97
C GLU A 837 -15.25 29.96 1.68
N VAL A 838 -16.04 29.00 2.16
CA VAL A 838 -15.59 27.68 2.63
C VAL A 838 -16.45 26.63 1.94
N TRP A 839 -15.83 25.94 0.99
CA TRP A 839 -16.40 24.78 0.29
C TRP A 839 -16.23 23.53 1.13
N VAL A 840 -17.19 22.61 1.02
CA VAL A 840 -16.94 21.20 1.34
C VAL A 840 -16.68 20.49 0.01
N ILE A 841 -15.55 19.81 -0.11
CA ILE A 841 -15.16 19.14 -1.36
C ILE A 841 -15.93 17.83 -1.45
N ASP A 842 -16.74 17.66 -2.49
CA ASP A 842 -17.45 16.42 -2.75
C ASP A 842 -16.58 15.41 -3.55
N ASN A 843 -16.96 14.14 -3.56
CA ASN A 843 -16.29 13.12 -4.37
C ASN A 843 -16.57 13.28 -5.87
N PRO A 844 -15.65 12.81 -6.74
CA PRO A 844 -15.77 12.95 -8.20
C PRO A 844 -16.91 12.16 -8.84
N GLU A 845 -17.53 11.22 -8.12
CA GLU A 845 -18.68 10.45 -8.62
C GLU A 845 -20.02 11.17 -8.38
N ARG A 846 -20.16 11.86 -7.24
CA ARG A 846 -21.38 12.58 -6.86
C ARG A 846 -21.35 14.06 -7.29
N ARG A 847 -20.19 14.73 -7.15
CA ARG A 847 -19.87 16.06 -7.70
C ARG A 847 -20.84 17.19 -7.29
N LYS A 848 -21.35 17.20 -6.07
CA LYS A 848 -22.19 18.29 -5.57
C LYS A 848 -21.40 19.56 -5.30
N ARG A 849 -22.01 20.71 -5.56
CA ARG A 849 -21.56 22.02 -5.09
C ARG A 849 -21.96 22.16 -3.62
N LEU A 850 -21.04 21.86 -2.71
CA LEU A 850 -21.30 21.89 -1.27
C LEU A 850 -20.63 23.10 -0.58
N GLY A 851 -21.36 23.76 0.31
CA GLY A 851 -20.88 24.92 1.06
C GLY A 851 -21.05 24.80 2.57
N LEU A 852 -20.08 25.33 3.31
CA LEU A 852 -20.15 25.55 4.77
C LEU A 852 -20.36 27.04 5.09
N LEU A 853 -19.63 27.92 4.40
CA LEU A 853 -19.73 29.38 4.53
C LEU A 853 -19.85 30.00 3.15
N TYR A 854 -20.92 30.76 2.90
CA TYR A 854 -21.21 31.34 1.60
C TYR A 854 -22.14 32.55 1.70
N ARG A 855 -22.34 33.25 0.58
CA ARG A 855 -23.32 34.33 0.47
C ARG A 855 -24.42 33.96 -0.50
N ARG A 856 -25.67 34.28 -0.16
CA ARG A 856 -26.84 34.06 -1.03
C ARG A 856 -27.79 35.23 -0.91
N ASP A 857 -28.08 35.92 -2.02
CA ASP A 857 -29.02 37.04 -2.07
C ASP A 857 -28.73 38.16 -1.03
N GLY A 858 -27.44 38.40 -0.73
CA GLY A 858 -26.99 39.36 0.29
C GLY A 858 -26.94 38.82 1.72
N ALA A 859 -27.54 37.65 2.00
CA ALA A 859 -27.42 36.97 3.28
C ALA A 859 -26.05 36.30 3.42
N LEU A 860 -25.48 36.39 4.62
CA LEU A 860 -24.31 35.60 5.04
C LEU A 860 -24.81 34.28 5.64
N CYS A 861 -24.39 33.17 5.04
CA CYS A 861 -24.86 31.83 5.38
C CYS A 861 -23.73 31.01 6.01
N CYS A 862 -23.94 30.45 7.19
CA CYS A 862 -23.04 29.49 7.84
C CYS A 862 -23.83 28.26 8.24
N THR A 863 -23.38 27.06 7.86
CA THR A 863 -24.10 25.83 8.21
C THR A 863 -23.69 25.22 9.54
N SER A 864 -22.64 25.74 10.18
CA SER A 864 -22.17 25.27 11.48
C SER A 864 -23.03 25.84 12.62
N ARG A 865 -23.44 24.98 13.53
CA ARG A 865 -24.23 25.34 14.73
C ARG A 865 -23.28 25.80 15.84
N LEU A 866 -22.74 27.01 15.69
CA LEU A 866 -21.68 27.54 16.55
C LEU A 866 -22.08 27.62 18.05
N TRP A 867 -23.38 27.66 18.37
CA TRP A 867 -23.86 27.64 19.75
C TRP A 867 -23.64 26.30 20.45
N GLU A 868 -23.47 25.19 19.72
CA GLU A 868 -23.16 23.87 20.28
C GLU A 868 -21.69 23.76 20.74
N ILE A 869 -20.83 24.67 20.27
CA ILE A 869 -19.38 24.69 20.50
C ILE A 869 -18.90 26.06 21.02
N ALA A 870 -19.76 26.79 21.72
CA ALA A 870 -19.50 28.16 22.15
C ALA A 870 -18.39 28.29 23.22
N ASP A 871 -17.98 27.18 23.82
CA ASP A 871 -16.86 27.06 24.74
C ASP A 871 -15.49 26.95 24.03
N ARG A 872 -15.48 26.54 22.75
CA ARG A 872 -14.26 26.39 21.95
C ARG A 872 -13.67 27.75 21.55
N PRO A 873 -12.34 27.98 21.72
CA PRO A 873 -11.73 29.26 21.41
C PRO A 873 -11.79 29.59 19.90
N GLU A 874 -11.58 28.61 19.03
CA GLU A 874 -11.69 28.76 17.58
C GLU A 874 -13.11 29.14 17.13
N ALA A 875 -14.14 28.60 17.79
CA ALA A 875 -15.53 28.92 17.47
C ALA A 875 -15.88 30.37 17.84
N ARG A 876 -15.35 30.88 18.95
CA ARG A 876 -15.54 32.28 19.37
C ARG A 876 -14.91 33.26 18.40
N TRP A 877 -13.69 32.99 17.93
CA TRP A 877 -13.01 33.84 16.95
C TRP A 877 -13.63 33.76 15.55
N PHE A 878 -14.08 32.57 15.15
CA PHE A 878 -14.84 32.42 13.93
C PHE A 878 -16.16 33.22 14.00
N ALA A 879 -16.91 33.08 15.09
CA ALA A 879 -18.14 33.85 15.32
C ALA A 879 -17.89 35.37 15.37
N LEU A 880 -16.78 35.81 15.98
CA LEU A 880 -16.40 37.22 15.99
C LEU A 880 -16.16 37.75 14.58
N SER A 881 -15.45 36.99 13.74
CA SER A 881 -15.18 37.37 12.35
C SER A 881 -16.48 37.54 11.54
N LEU A 882 -17.46 36.65 11.75
CA LEU A 882 -18.79 36.78 11.15
C LEU A 882 -19.56 38.00 11.69
N LEU A 883 -19.52 38.22 13.01
CA LEU A 883 -20.18 39.35 13.66
C LEU A 883 -19.64 40.70 13.19
N GLU A 884 -18.32 40.79 13.01
CA GLU A 884 -17.65 41.99 12.52
C GLU A 884 -18.18 42.40 11.14
N GLU A 885 -18.32 41.42 10.23
CA GLU A 885 -18.86 41.65 8.90
C GLU A 885 -20.34 42.05 8.93
N LEU A 886 -21.17 41.37 9.72
CA LEU A 886 -22.61 41.66 9.83
C LEU A 886 -22.92 43.03 10.44
N CYS A 887 -21.93 43.64 11.11
CA CYS A 887 -22.03 44.97 11.73
C CYS A 887 -21.38 46.08 10.92
N LYS A 888 -20.80 45.80 9.74
CA LYS A 888 -20.36 46.83 8.78
C LYS A 888 -21.57 47.49 8.12
#